data_AF-R6ZSQ3-F1
#
_entry.id   AF-R6ZSQ3-F1
#
_cell.length_a   1.000
_cell.length_b   1.000
_cell.length_c   1.000
_cell.angle_alpha   90.00
_cell.angle_beta   90.00
_cell.angle_gamma   90.00
#
_symmetry.space_group_name_H-M   'P 1'
#
loop_
_entity.id
_entity.type
_entity.pdbx_description
1 polymer ?
#
loop_
_entity_poly.entity_id
_entity_poly.type
_entity_poly.pdbx_seq_one_letter_code
_entity_poly.pdbx_strand_id
1 'polypeptide(L)'
;MKKLLSRWYLVITAGFLLFALLVFGICGEDSIIAIHDNLDLFVPQYQMMKDTGTFFSHNASVPFLGGISRDVLPSEFSLYTILYMILPAYPAYVAGYLIKILVALFSCILLAKDFCGDSYAKYRPIAWLCALSYGVLNVFPNFGIPFASIPLVVYLLRRIYHGAEFKKILPFYVALFFYPFVSYFSYFGLFILAYMAVAFIWLWIRDRKFPARILLAILILSVGCILFEYRLFGTMLFGQEETIRSTMEAGSMSAGEILFMIIDSFLKGMFHTESMHTYLVLPVCMIYFFYLNGSYLVQKKGKAIFHDVYNLLMLVLLFNSVIYGIYYWEGFRKLVETICPPLTGWQFNRTIFFSPFIWYAAFFLVLKRLYDNGKQILKGAANLLSVAAVLIIVLGGGRYNDLYHTCYSKAYELLKGQKTDQLSFAEFYSEELFEKAKEDIDYEGQWSAAYGFYPATLEYNGIATLDGYLGFYSQLYKEEFRKMIAPALDRVEASREYFDTWGARAYLYSGTDLSIVNGTRSYEITDRNLYLDVDAFKALGGRYIFSRIELENAQEIGLTLEGIYTHESSPYTLYVYRTTSRYQTKEHSDLSYEERKETSYDKELLKTQIKTLLELAQEDSDEHQDEVREAYELLVEELRKLSTANAMAEIAYDQDVLSEEAAEKKEQTVADIVECSDEAYISLREIAKSPYRKVLEEYLDPSYVDALAEYVEETDREKEIALKENSLKQEYAQAAQEEYSFEYQGEEWTVQRFTQEMDSLSQEDTAAIYQGLNKERNAVLGEIYLELVALRNEEAQINGYDNYAEYAYENLYIRDYTLKDAKDLFREIRKEVVPVLTDIREYLTEEGAKYQEIYNSQITVDQNDIFPAIRPYLEQVDPELTEAMDHMLSCGLYDVEEGTYKAQVGFTTDLNYYGDAFIFLDPDGTYYDYTVSVHEFGHYNRFYHNTEGLLEQGNNVDLSEIHSQGLEVLLADRMGQIVSKETLEEADYSREELNEAITLMQLYDVAGALTQVALISDFEIQVYENPEMSLEEMAKLYYNLSAKYGFYYVSQITSLYDWSEVPHLYNSPCYYISYLTSALSSLDLFTLSGEDRHAAVETYMELTTLPSYVPYCSGIESVGLRDVFEKGVPGDIVTETAEMMGIYAH
;
A
#
# COMPACT_ATOMS: atom_id res chain seq x y z
N MET A 1 -10.06 7.38 63.35
CA MET A 1 -10.71 6.04 63.40
C MET A 1 -12.22 6.05 63.11
N LYS A 2 -13.11 6.67 63.93
CA LYS A 2 -14.58 6.61 63.72
C LYS A 2 -15.09 7.10 62.34
N LYS A 3 -14.55 8.21 61.81
CA LYS A 3 -14.87 8.68 60.44
C LYS A 3 -14.41 7.70 59.35
N LEU A 4 -13.25 7.07 59.54
CA LEU A 4 -12.69 6.07 58.62
C LEU A 4 -13.56 4.78 58.60
N LEU A 5 -13.94 4.28 59.79
CA LEU A 5 -14.85 3.15 59.96
C LEU A 5 -16.24 3.38 59.32
N SER A 6 -16.74 4.62 59.35
CA SER A 6 -18.03 4.97 58.72
C SER A 6 -17.98 5.02 57.18
N ARG A 7 -16.78 5.03 56.59
CA ARG A 7 -16.54 5.12 55.13
C ARG A 7 -15.60 4.01 54.64
N TRP A 8 -15.66 2.84 55.27
CA TRP A 8 -14.79 1.69 54.99
C TRP A 8 -14.78 1.27 53.50
N TYR A 9 -15.91 1.39 52.81
CA TYR A 9 -16.01 1.08 51.37
C TYR A 9 -15.10 1.96 50.51
N LEU A 10 -14.89 3.23 50.86
CA LEU A 10 -13.95 4.11 50.16
C LEU A 10 -12.50 3.67 50.37
N VAL A 11 -12.18 3.08 51.53
CA VAL A 11 -10.84 2.56 51.80
C VAL A 11 -10.56 1.34 50.93
N ILE A 12 -11.54 0.46 50.72
CA ILE A 12 -11.41 -0.67 49.79
C ILE A 12 -11.24 -0.16 48.35
N THR A 13 -12.09 0.76 47.90
CA THR A 13 -12.00 1.31 46.54
C THR A 13 -10.69 2.04 46.28
N ALA A 14 -10.31 2.98 47.14
CA ALA A 14 -9.07 3.73 46.98
C ALA A 14 -7.83 2.84 47.20
N GLY A 15 -7.92 1.88 48.13
CA GLY A 15 -6.87 0.90 48.38
C GLY A 15 -6.62 -0.01 47.18
N PHE A 16 -7.68 -0.45 46.49
CA PHE A 16 -7.54 -1.23 45.26
C PHE A 16 -6.90 -0.42 44.13
N LEU A 17 -7.35 0.82 43.88
CA LEU A 17 -6.74 1.68 42.86
C LEU A 17 -5.25 1.94 43.13
N LEU A 18 -4.91 2.24 44.40
CA LEU A 18 -3.52 2.42 44.81
C LEU A 18 -2.72 1.13 44.65
N PHE A 19 -3.29 -0.03 45.01
CA PHE A 19 -2.65 -1.32 44.84
C PHE A 19 -2.37 -1.62 43.37
N ALA A 20 -3.35 -1.47 42.48
CA ALA A 20 -3.18 -1.70 41.05
C ALA A 20 -2.11 -0.77 40.45
N LEU A 21 -2.16 0.53 40.79
CA LEU A 21 -1.15 1.51 40.38
C LEU A 21 0.25 1.13 40.87
N LEU A 22 0.39 0.68 42.12
CA LEU A 22 1.68 0.27 42.68
C LEU A 22 2.21 -1.00 42.04
N VAL A 23 1.35 -2.01 41.79
CA VAL A 23 1.78 -3.26 41.14
C VAL A 23 2.31 -2.98 39.74
N PHE A 24 1.52 -2.31 38.89
CA PHE A 24 1.96 -1.97 37.54
C PHE A 24 3.15 -1.00 37.55
N GLY A 25 3.15 0.01 38.44
CA GLY A 25 4.27 0.95 38.54
C GLY A 25 5.59 0.35 39.05
N ILE A 26 5.53 -0.68 39.92
CA ILE A 26 6.74 -1.37 40.41
C ILE A 26 7.21 -2.43 39.42
N CYS A 27 6.30 -3.17 38.80
CA CYS A 27 6.66 -4.21 37.84
C CYS A 27 7.06 -3.62 36.49
N GLY A 28 6.55 -2.45 36.11
CA GLY A 28 6.80 -1.88 34.79
C GLY A 28 6.44 -2.86 33.68
N GLU A 29 7.23 -2.87 32.62
CA GLU A 29 7.02 -3.74 31.45
C GLU A 29 7.26 -5.23 31.73
N ASP A 30 7.78 -5.61 32.90
CA ASP A 30 7.77 -7.01 33.35
C ASP A 30 6.36 -7.52 33.72
N SER A 31 5.34 -6.67 33.61
CA SER A 31 3.94 -7.05 33.86
C SER A 31 3.46 -8.07 32.83
N ILE A 32 2.64 -9.02 33.29
CA ILE A 32 2.01 -10.00 32.40
C ILE A 32 0.71 -9.41 31.89
N ILE A 33 0.69 -9.11 30.59
CA ILE A 33 -0.46 -8.53 29.88
C ILE A 33 -1.00 -9.57 28.90
N ALA A 34 -2.31 -9.71 28.79
CA ALA A 34 -2.92 -10.64 27.86
C ALA A 34 -2.51 -10.33 26.41
N ILE A 35 -2.02 -11.34 25.69
CA ILE A 35 -1.59 -11.22 24.29
C ILE A 35 -2.80 -11.15 23.36
N HIS A 36 -3.64 -12.19 23.39
CA HIS A 36 -4.73 -12.39 22.43
C HIS A 36 -5.76 -11.23 22.35
N ASP A 37 -5.96 -10.75 21.12
CA ASP A 37 -6.72 -9.58 20.68
C ASP A 37 -6.21 -8.25 21.23
N ASN A 38 -5.06 -8.22 21.92
CA ASN A 38 -4.58 -7.04 22.64
C ASN A 38 -3.16 -6.66 22.22
N LEU A 39 -2.15 -7.40 22.71
CA LEU A 39 -0.76 -7.17 22.28
C LEU A 39 -0.52 -7.61 20.84
N ASP A 40 -1.32 -8.57 20.33
CA ASP A 40 -1.25 -9.07 18.95
C ASP A 40 -2.16 -8.31 17.97
N LEU A 41 -2.78 -7.19 18.37
CA LEU A 41 -3.75 -6.47 17.52
C LEU A 41 -3.70 -4.95 17.68
N PHE A 42 -4.21 -4.40 18.79
CA PHE A 42 -4.43 -2.94 18.87
C PHE A 42 -3.20 -2.16 19.33
N VAL A 43 -2.43 -2.71 20.26
CA VAL A 43 -1.21 -2.06 20.75
C VAL A 43 -0.20 -1.77 19.61
N PRO A 44 0.16 -2.73 18.74
CA PRO A 44 1.06 -2.45 17.61
C PRO A 44 0.48 -1.43 16.64
N GLN A 45 -0.83 -1.49 16.32
CA GLN A 45 -1.48 -0.49 15.46
C GLN A 45 -1.36 0.94 16.01
N TYR A 46 -1.51 1.12 17.33
CA TYR A 46 -1.30 2.42 17.96
C TYR A 46 0.16 2.86 17.93
N GLN A 47 1.09 1.93 18.11
CA GLN A 47 2.53 2.21 18.05
C GLN A 47 2.93 2.61 16.62
N MET A 48 2.56 1.82 15.63
CA MET A 48 2.80 2.10 14.21
C MET A 48 2.25 3.47 13.77
N MET A 49 1.00 3.83 14.12
CA MET A 49 0.44 5.13 13.74
C MET A 49 1.18 6.32 14.38
N LYS A 50 1.82 6.09 15.53
CA LYS A 50 2.61 7.09 16.23
C LYS A 50 3.98 7.24 15.58
N ASP A 51 4.62 6.13 15.22
CA ASP A 51 5.96 6.11 14.64
C ASP A 51 5.95 6.65 13.21
N THR A 52 4.91 6.34 12.45
CA THR A 52 4.72 6.85 11.06
C THR A 52 4.13 8.26 10.99
N GLY A 53 3.75 8.87 12.12
CA GLY A 53 3.11 10.20 12.11
C GLY A 53 1.71 10.24 11.45
N THR A 54 1.10 9.10 11.14
CA THR A 54 -0.16 9.00 10.38
C THR A 54 -1.43 9.23 11.21
N PHE A 55 -1.32 9.56 12.50
CA PHE A 55 -2.47 9.62 13.42
C PHE A 55 -3.63 10.51 12.92
N PHE A 56 -3.33 11.66 12.32
CA PHE A 56 -4.32 12.61 11.76
C PHE A 56 -4.37 12.63 10.23
N SER A 57 -3.50 11.89 9.54
CA SER A 57 -3.42 11.87 8.07
C SER A 57 -4.66 11.23 7.44
N HIS A 58 -4.97 11.60 6.20
CA HIS A 58 -6.06 11.03 5.41
C HIS A 58 -5.50 10.32 4.19
N ASN A 59 -6.04 9.15 3.85
CA ASN A 59 -5.57 8.28 2.77
C ASN A 59 -4.07 7.90 2.82
N ALA A 60 -3.38 8.17 3.93
CA ALA A 60 -1.99 7.76 4.09
C ALA A 60 -1.89 6.23 4.20
N SER A 61 -0.94 5.64 3.48
CA SER A 61 -0.56 4.23 3.65
C SER A 61 0.17 4.04 4.98
N VAL A 62 0.01 2.88 5.61
CA VAL A 62 0.77 2.47 6.80
C VAL A 62 1.48 1.14 6.53
N PRO A 63 2.68 0.91 7.11
CA PRO A 63 3.54 -0.24 6.82
C PRO A 63 3.03 -1.54 7.49
N PHE A 64 1.81 -1.94 7.15
CA PHE A 64 1.07 -3.04 7.74
C PHE A 64 0.10 -3.64 6.72
N LEU A 65 0.12 -4.97 6.60
CA LEU A 65 -0.63 -5.72 5.59
C LEU A 65 -0.38 -5.18 4.17
N GLY A 66 0.90 -5.00 3.82
CA GLY A 66 1.31 -4.57 2.47
C GLY A 66 0.88 -3.16 2.09
N GLY A 67 0.58 -2.29 3.06
CA GLY A 67 0.28 -0.88 2.80
C GLY A 67 -1.20 -0.53 2.84
N ILE A 68 -1.89 -0.76 3.96
CA ILE A 68 -3.31 -0.39 4.06
C ILE A 68 -3.51 1.10 4.35
N SER A 69 -4.69 1.62 4.00
CA SER A 69 -5.06 2.99 4.37
C SER A 69 -5.22 3.16 5.88
N ARG A 70 -4.64 4.23 6.42
CA ARG A 70 -4.87 4.71 7.79
C ARG A 70 -6.36 4.82 8.16
N ASP A 71 -7.24 5.05 7.19
CA ASP A 71 -8.67 5.26 7.41
C ASP A 71 -9.41 4.01 7.94
N VAL A 72 -8.83 2.81 7.82
CA VAL A 72 -9.41 1.58 8.38
C VAL A 72 -9.03 1.30 9.84
N LEU A 73 -8.11 2.10 10.40
CA LEU A 73 -7.62 1.98 11.77
C LEU A 73 -8.43 2.82 12.78
N PRO A 74 -8.31 2.59 14.09
CA PRO A 74 -9.14 3.27 15.09
C PRO A 74 -9.13 4.81 15.02
N SER A 75 -10.28 5.41 15.32
CA SER A 75 -10.50 6.86 15.29
C SER A 75 -9.59 7.62 16.27
N GLU A 76 -9.14 8.79 15.82
CA GLU A 76 -8.41 9.80 16.59
C GLU A 76 -9.25 10.47 17.69
N PHE A 77 -10.57 10.33 17.63
CA PHE A 77 -11.49 10.88 18.62
C PHE A 77 -11.91 9.88 19.70
N SER A 78 -11.25 8.72 19.78
CA SER A 78 -11.40 7.80 20.90
C SER A 78 -10.44 8.16 22.04
N LEU A 79 -10.97 8.24 23.28
CA LEU A 79 -10.14 8.49 24.47
C LEU A 79 -9.02 7.45 24.62
N TYR A 80 -9.27 6.19 24.29
CA TYR A 80 -8.27 5.14 24.45
C TYR A 80 -7.13 5.32 23.44
N THR A 81 -7.44 5.59 22.17
CA THR A 81 -6.43 5.87 21.13
C THR A 81 -5.57 7.08 21.50
N ILE A 82 -6.19 8.17 21.98
CA ILE A 82 -5.46 9.37 22.41
C ILE A 82 -4.42 9.07 23.49
N LEU A 83 -4.72 8.16 24.44
CA LEU A 83 -3.76 7.78 25.48
C LEU A 83 -2.46 7.22 24.91
N TYR A 84 -2.53 6.41 23.85
CA TYR A 84 -1.34 5.84 23.19
C TYR A 84 -0.56 6.86 22.36
N MET A 85 -1.23 7.92 21.88
CA MET A 85 -0.53 9.00 21.17
C MET A 85 0.25 9.91 22.13
N ILE A 86 -0.24 10.10 23.36
CA ILE A 86 0.39 11.02 24.34
C ILE A 86 1.32 10.34 25.35
N LEU A 87 1.23 9.01 25.51
CA LEU A 87 2.07 8.22 26.43
C LEU A 87 2.78 7.09 25.65
N PRO A 88 3.87 6.53 26.17
CA PRO A 88 4.38 5.24 25.69
C PRO A 88 3.34 4.12 25.89
N ALA A 89 3.44 3.04 25.12
CA ALA A 89 2.41 2.00 25.04
C ALA A 89 2.06 1.36 26.40
N TYR A 90 3.05 0.93 27.18
CA TYR A 90 2.81 0.33 28.50
C TYR A 90 2.15 1.31 29.50
N PRO A 91 2.66 2.54 29.71
CA PRO A 91 1.95 3.55 30.51
C PRO A 91 0.54 3.88 30.01
N ALA A 92 0.32 3.94 28.68
CA ALA A 92 -1.00 4.17 28.09
C ALA A 92 -1.98 3.03 28.45
N TYR A 93 -1.53 1.78 28.35
CA TYR A 93 -2.28 0.60 28.77
C TYR A 93 -2.71 0.71 30.26
N VAL A 94 -1.76 0.99 31.15
CA VAL A 94 -2.02 1.12 32.60
C VAL A 94 -2.97 2.29 32.88
N ALA A 95 -2.78 3.43 32.22
CA ALA A 95 -3.67 4.58 32.34
C ALA A 95 -5.10 4.21 31.90
N GLY A 96 -5.25 3.53 30.77
CA GLY A 96 -6.52 3.01 30.27
C GLY A 96 -7.22 2.07 31.25
N TYR A 97 -6.47 1.13 31.84
CA TYR A 97 -6.97 0.22 32.88
C TYR A 97 -7.51 0.97 34.11
N LEU A 98 -6.79 1.98 34.60
CA LEU A 98 -7.21 2.79 35.75
C LEU A 98 -8.39 3.71 35.40
N ILE A 99 -8.35 4.36 34.24
CA ILE A 99 -9.42 5.23 33.74
C ILE A 99 -10.71 4.44 33.56
N LYS A 100 -10.66 3.20 33.04
CA LYS A 100 -11.81 2.29 32.99
C LYS A 100 -12.50 2.17 34.35
N ILE A 101 -11.73 1.89 35.41
CA ILE A 101 -12.28 1.73 36.77
C ILE A 101 -12.88 3.06 37.26
N LEU A 102 -12.22 4.18 37.00
CA LEU A 102 -12.70 5.51 37.39
C LEU A 102 -13.98 5.90 36.66
N VAL A 103 -14.08 5.61 35.36
CA VAL A 103 -15.27 5.82 34.53
C VAL A 103 -16.42 4.97 35.05
N ALA A 104 -16.20 3.68 35.35
CA ALA A 104 -17.21 2.80 35.93
C ALA A 104 -17.69 3.29 37.31
N LEU A 105 -16.78 3.72 38.17
CA LEU A 105 -17.13 4.30 39.47
C LEU A 105 -17.97 5.55 39.29
N PHE A 106 -17.53 6.47 38.44
CA PHE A 106 -18.25 7.71 38.15
C PHE A 106 -19.65 7.46 37.57
N SER A 107 -19.74 6.64 36.53
CA SER A 107 -20.96 6.34 35.80
C SER A 107 -21.98 5.60 36.68
N CYS A 108 -21.57 4.53 37.37
CA CYS A 108 -22.43 3.78 38.28
C CYS A 108 -22.89 4.61 39.48
N ILE A 109 -22.03 5.47 40.05
CA ILE A 109 -22.40 6.31 41.19
C ILE A 109 -23.42 7.38 40.76
N LEU A 110 -23.26 8.00 39.58
CA LEU A 110 -24.25 8.94 39.04
C LEU A 110 -25.59 8.26 38.83
N LEU A 111 -25.60 7.08 38.20
CA LEU A 111 -26.82 6.31 37.98
C LEU A 111 -27.46 5.86 39.30
N ALA A 112 -26.68 5.41 40.28
CA ALA A 112 -27.19 5.00 41.59
C ALA A 112 -27.78 6.18 42.38
N LYS A 113 -27.19 7.39 42.28
CA LYS A 113 -27.74 8.62 42.86
C LYS A 113 -29.08 9.00 42.21
N ASP A 114 -29.16 8.95 40.88
CA ASP A 114 -30.40 9.20 40.14
C ASP A 114 -31.49 8.19 40.52
N PHE A 115 -31.14 6.90 40.56
CA PHE A 115 -32.08 5.82 40.83
C PHE A 115 -32.55 5.77 42.29
N CYS A 116 -31.68 6.05 43.26
CA CYS A 116 -32.03 5.99 44.68
C CYS A 116 -32.57 7.31 45.25
N GLY A 117 -32.41 8.44 44.55
CA GLY A 117 -32.82 9.77 45.00
C GLY A 117 -32.28 10.13 46.38
N ASP A 118 -33.12 10.75 47.22
CA ASP A 118 -32.76 11.20 48.57
C ASP A 118 -32.30 10.05 49.50
N SER A 119 -32.69 8.81 49.18
CA SER A 119 -32.29 7.62 49.95
C SER A 119 -30.88 7.12 49.61
N TYR A 120 -30.18 7.70 48.62
CA TYR A 120 -28.83 7.26 48.21
C TYR A 120 -27.84 7.18 49.38
N ALA A 121 -27.91 8.09 50.35
CA ALA A 121 -27.02 8.11 51.51
C ALA A 121 -27.03 6.79 52.29
N LYS A 122 -28.16 6.07 52.29
CA LYS A 122 -28.35 4.77 52.94
C LYS A 122 -27.58 3.64 52.24
N TYR A 123 -27.43 3.71 50.92
CA TYR A 123 -26.91 2.62 50.08
C TYR A 123 -25.46 2.84 49.63
N ARG A 124 -24.78 3.89 50.11
CA ARG A 124 -23.39 4.21 49.69
C ARG A 124 -22.44 3.01 49.71
N PRO A 125 -22.39 2.15 50.75
CA PRO A 125 -21.44 1.04 50.77
C PRO A 125 -21.63 0.07 49.58
N ILE A 126 -22.87 -0.40 49.37
CA ILE A 126 -23.17 -1.33 48.28
C ILE A 126 -23.10 -0.65 46.91
N ALA A 127 -23.42 0.64 46.79
CA ALA A 127 -23.31 1.37 45.53
C ALA A 127 -21.86 1.50 45.08
N TRP A 128 -20.95 1.85 45.99
CA TRP A 128 -19.51 1.96 45.68
C TRP A 128 -18.88 0.60 45.41
N LEU A 129 -19.23 -0.44 46.17
CA LEU A 129 -18.66 -1.77 45.97
C LEU A 129 -19.20 -2.45 44.71
N CYS A 130 -20.49 -2.31 44.37
CA CYS A 130 -20.99 -2.80 43.09
C CYS A 130 -20.40 -2.03 41.90
N ALA A 131 -20.19 -0.71 42.04
CA ALA A 131 -19.51 0.09 41.02
C ALA A 131 -18.05 -0.35 40.85
N LEU A 132 -17.35 -0.65 41.96
CA LEU A 132 -16.00 -1.21 41.91
C LEU A 132 -16.01 -2.60 41.26
N SER A 133 -16.91 -3.51 41.66
CA SER A 133 -17.04 -4.83 41.03
C SER A 133 -17.21 -4.73 39.52
N TYR A 134 -18.07 -3.82 39.06
CA TYR A 134 -18.27 -3.58 37.63
C TYR A 134 -17.01 -3.00 36.94
N GLY A 135 -16.35 -2.03 37.58
CA GLY A 135 -15.14 -1.40 37.05
C GLY A 135 -13.93 -2.32 36.97
N VAL A 136 -13.81 -3.30 37.86
CA VAL A 136 -12.68 -4.26 37.88
C VAL A 136 -12.95 -5.53 37.07
N LEU A 137 -14.06 -5.61 36.34
CA LEU A 137 -14.30 -6.72 35.42
C LEU A 137 -13.17 -6.82 34.39
N ASN A 138 -12.73 -8.06 34.17
CA ASN A 138 -11.64 -8.42 33.26
C ASN A 138 -12.18 -8.55 31.83
N VAL A 139 -12.72 -7.44 31.32
CA VAL A 139 -13.18 -7.31 29.94
C VAL A 139 -12.00 -7.00 29.03
N PHE A 140 -12.20 -7.21 27.74
CA PHE A 140 -11.25 -6.89 26.70
C PHE A 140 -10.72 -5.43 26.82
N PRO A 141 -9.39 -5.18 26.91
CA PRO A 141 -8.84 -3.89 27.31
C PRO A 141 -9.23 -2.71 26.42
N ASN A 142 -9.13 -2.85 25.10
CA ASN A 142 -9.47 -1.78 24.16
C ASN A 142 -10.92 -1.30 24.32
N PHE A 143 -11.84 -2.21 24.64
CA PHE A 143 -13.24 -1.88 24.89
C PHE A 143 -13.56 -1.63 26.36
N GLY A 144 -12.56 -1.60 27.24
CA GLY A 144 -12.74 -1.42 28.68
C GLY A 144 -13.43 -0.11 29.04
N ILE A 145 -12.98 1.02 28.50
CA ILE A 145 -13.60 2.34 28.73
C ILE A 145 -15.02 2.39 28.15
N PRO A 146 -15.26 2.00 26.86
CA PRO A 146 -16.61 1.86 26.32
C PRO A 146 -17.54 1.04 27.20
N PHE A 147 -17.06 -0.11 27.70
CA PHE A 147 -17.80 -0.96 28.60
C PHE A 147 -18.17 -0.24 29.90
N ALA A 148 -17.19 0.35 30.58
CA ALA A 148 -17.37 1.10 31.81
C ALA A 148 -18.31 2.31 31.69
N SER A 149 -18.51 2.83 30.48
CA SER A 149 -19.34 3.99 30.19
C SER A 149 -20.84 3.69 30.03
N ILE A 150 -21.26 2.43 29.85
CA ILE A 150 -22.69 2.05 29.68
C ILE A 150 -23.62 2.66 30.76
N PRO A 151 -23.30 2.64 32.07
CA PRO A 151 -24.14 3.27 33.08
C PRO A 151 -24.30 4.79 32.89
N LEU A 152 -23.33 5.45 32.24
CA LEU A 152 -23.35 6.89 31.96
C LEU A 152 -24.43 7.20 30.93
N VAL A 153 -24.50 6.48 29.81
CA VAL A 153 -25.55 6.75 28.81
C VAL A 153 -26.94 6.50 29.38
N VAL A 154 -27.10 5.46 30.20
CA VAL A 154 -28.38 5.20 30.91
C VAL A 154 -28.73 6.37 31.83
N TYR A 155 -27.76 6.91 32.56
CA TYR A 155 -27.95 8.10 33.39
C TYR A 155 -28.35 9.33 32.54
N LEU A 156 -27.62 9.63 31.47
CA LEU A 156 -27.90 10.77 30.59
C LEU A 156 -29.34 10.70 30.03
N LEU A 157 -29.73 9.54 29.52
CA LEU A 157 -31.07 9.31 28.96
C LEU A 157 -32.17 9.47 30.01
N ARG A 158 -31.96 8.97 31.24
CA ARG A 158 -32.92 9.15 32.34
C ARG A 158 -33.08 10.61 32.73
N ARG A 159 -31.99 11.39 32.75
CA ARG A 159 -32.02 12.83 33.04
C ARG A 159 -32.73 13.61 31.95
N ILE A 160 -32.51 13.26 30.69
CA ILE A 160 -33.23 13.83 29.53
C ILE A 160 -34.72 13.53 29.62
N TYR A 161 -35.08 12.28 29.93
CA TYR A 161 -36.46 11.85 30.00
C TYR A 161 -37.23 12.52 31.15
N HIS A 162 -36.67 12.51 32.37
CA HIS A 162 -37.36 13.01 33.57
C HIS A 162 -37.18 14.52 33.85
N GLY A 163 -36.32 15.23 33.11
CA GLY A 163 -36.05 16.65 33.37
C GLY A 163 -37.28 17.55 33.27
N ALA A 164 -37.44 18.49 34.20
CA ALA A 164 -38.62 19.37 34.23
C ALA A 164 -38.54 20.54 33.22
N GLU A 165 -37.34 21.08 32.98
CA GLU A 165 -37.11 22.27 32.15
C GLU A 165 -36.03 22.03 31.09
N PHE A 166 -36.22 22.51 29.86
CA PHE A 166 -35.27 22.29 28.75
C PHE A 166 -33.87 22.85 29.03
N LYS A 167 -33.75 24.05 29.63
CA LYS A 167 -32.44 24.64 30.00
C LYS A 167 -31.63 23.76 30.96
N LYS A 168 -32.30 23.01 31.83
CA LYS A 168 -31.66 22.06 32.76
C LYS A 168 -31.33 20.71 32.11
N ILE A 169 -31.89 20.44 30.92
CA ILE A 169 -31.67 19.22 30.15
C ILE A 169 -30.54 19.40 29.13
N LEU A 170 -30.35 20.61 28.60
CA LEU A 170 -29.37 20.93 27.56
C LEU A 170 -27.96 20.37 27.83
N PRO A 171 -27.38 20.46 29.04
CA PRO A 171 -26.06 19.88 29.31
C PRO A 171 -25.99 18.35 29.10
N PHE A 172 -27.10 17.63 29.29
CA PHE A 172 -27.15 16.19 29.07
C PHE A 172 -27.23 15.82 27.59
N TYR A 173 -27.85 16.68 26.75
CA TYR A 173 -27.77 16.51 25.29
C TYR A 173 -26.36 16.76 24.78
N VAL A 174 -25.68 17.80 25.27
CA VAL A 174 -24.27 18.05 24.93
C VAL A 174 -23.39 16.88 25.38
N ALA A 175 -23.56 16.38 26.61
CA ALA A 175 -22.84 15.21 27.07
C ALA A 175 -23.14 13.95 26.25
N LEU A 176 -24.37 13.81 25.73
CA LEU A 176 -24.75 12.69 24.86
C LEU A 176 -24.11 12.79 23.47
N PHE A 177 -23.98 14.00 22.93
CA PHE A 177 -23.25 14.25 21.68
C PHE A 177 -21.78 13.80 21.78
N PHE A 178 -21.12 14.12 22.89
CA PHE A 178 -19.73 13.72 23.17
C PHE A 178 -19.57 12.30 23.72
N TYR A 179 -20.65 11.53 23.87
CA TYR A 179 -20.58 10.17 24.41
C TYR A 179 -19.67 9.21 23.59
N PRO A 180 -19.61 9.29 22.25
CA PRO A 180 -18.69 8.48 21.44
C PRO A 180 -17.22 8.58 21.87
N PHE A 181 -16.79 9.72 22.44
CA PHE A 181 -15.42 9.88 22.97
C PHE A 181 -15.02 8.82 24.01
N VAL A 182 -15.99 8.30 24.77
CA VAL A 182 -15.79 7.26 25.79
C VAL A 182 -16.49 5.95 25.45
N SER A 183 -16.90 5.78 24.19
CA SER A 183 -17.64 4.63 23.68
C SER A 183 -17.00 4.16 22.37
N TYR A 184 -17.49 3.06 21.80
CA TYR A 184 -17.06 2.59 20.48
C TYR A 184 -18.29 2.26 19.64
N PHE A 185 -18.38 2.79 18.42
CA PHE A 185 -19.63 2.73 17.65
C PHE A 185 -20.02 1.30 17.28
N SER A 186 -19.09 0.54 16.72
CA SER A 186 -19.32 -0.81 16.17
C SER A 186 -19.75 -1.85 17.23
N TYR A 187 -19.37 -1.66 18.50
CA TYR A 187 -19.72 -2.58 19.59
C TYR A 187 -20.82 -2.07 20.51
N PHE A 188 -20.93 -0.76 20.73
CA PHE A 188 -21.89 -0.19 21.68
C PHE A 188 -22.80 0.85 21.06
N GLY A 189 -22.27 1.80 20.28
CA GLY A 189 -23.03 2.95 19.77
C GLY A 189 -24.29 2.55 19.00
N LEU A 190 -24.15 1.62 18.03
CA LEU A 190 -25.26 1.13 17.23
C LEU A 190 -26.33 0.42 18.09
N PHE A 191 -25.92 -0.44 19.04
CA PHE A 191 -26.84 -1.16 19.93
C PHE A 191 -27.53 -0.23 20.93
N ILE A 192 -26.83 0.80 21.42
CA ILE A 192 -27.42 1.85 22.27
C ILE A 192 -28.51 2.57 21.48
N LEU A 193 -28.25 2.97 20.23
CA LEU A 193 -29.26 3.58 19.35
C LEU A 193 -30.45 2.64 19.13
N ALA A 194 -30.22 1.34 18.91
CA ALA A 194 -31.28 0.34 18.77
C ALA A 194 -32.13 0.22 20.05
N TYR A 195 -31.50 0.11 21.23
CA TYR A 195 -32.23 0.09 22.50
C TYR A 195 -32.99 1.41 22.75
N MET A 196 -32.45 2.55 22.34
CA MET A 196 -33.13 3.84 22.41
C MET A 196 -34.35 3.90 21.48
N ALA A 197 -34.26 3.33 20.28
CA ALA A 197 -35.39 3.20 19.36
C ALA A 197 -36.50 2.32 19.94
N VAL A 198 -36.16 1.16 20.51
CA VAL A 198 -37.11 0.30 21.23
C VAL A 198 -37.75 1.05 22.41
N ALA A 199 -36.95 1.78 23.19
CA ALA A 199 -37.44 2.59 24.29
C ALA A 199 -38.38 3.72 23.81
N PHE A 200 -38.06 4.38 22.69
CA PHE A 200 -38.91 5.40 22.06
C PHE A 200 -40.29 4.82 21.71
N ILE A 201 -40.34 3.68 21.03
CA ILE A 201 -41.60 3.01 20.66
C ILE A 201 -42.40 2.62 21.91
N TRP A 202 -41.74 1.99 22.88
CA TRP A 202 -42.39 1.54 24.11
C TRP A 202 -42.96 2.71 24.93
N LEU A 203 -42.20 3.80 25.10
CA LEU A 203 -42.64 4.99 25.82
C LEU A 203 -43.81 5.67 25.10
N TRP A 204 -43.79 5.71 23.76
CA TRP A 204 -44.91 6.25 22.99
C TRP A 204 -46.19 5.46 23.21
N ILE A 205 -46.12 4.12 23.16
CA ILE A 205 -47.28 3.24 23.39
C ILE A 205 -47.77 3.35 24.83
N ARG A 206 -46.86 3.28 25.81
CA ARG A 206 -47.18 3.28 27.25
C ARG A 206 -47.77 4.61 27.72
N ASP A 207 -47.13 5.71 27.35
CA ASP A 207 -47.51 7.06 27.81
C ASP A 207 -48.58 7.69 26.91
N ARG A 208 -48.88 7.06 25.75
CA ARG A 208 -49.77 7.58 24.70
C ARG A 208 -49.43 9.01 24.27
N LYS A 209 -48.15 9.39 24.39
CA LYS A 209 -47.62 10.71 24.08
C LYS A 209 -46.31 10.56 23.32
N PHE A 210 -46.13 11.37 22.29
CA PHE A 210 -44.92 11.35 21.47
C PHE A 210 -43.68 11.73 22.31
N PRO A 211 -42.68 10.83 22.47
CA PRO A 211 -41.52 11.06 23.32
C PRO A 211 -40.43 11.86 22.57
N ALA A 212 -40.76 13.10 22.18
CA ALA A 212 -39.88 14.00 21.40
C ALA A 212 -38.47 14.14 21.96
N ARG A 213 -38.32 14.11 23.29
CA ARG A 213 -37.02 14.22 23.96
C ARG A 213 -36.11 13.04 23.69
N ILE A 214 -36.67 11.83 23.62
CA ILE A 214 -35.92 10.61 23.30
C ILE A 214 -35.57 10.60 21.82
N LEU A 215 -36.49 11.04 20.94
CA LEU A 215 -36.16 11.17 19.53
C LEU A 215 -35.01 12.16 19.29
N LEU A 216 -35.03 13.33 19.93
CA LEU A 216 -33.91 14.28 19.87
C LEU A 216 -32.62 13.68 20.44
N ALA A 217 -32.70 12.84 21.48
CA ALA A 217 -31.54 12.14 22.02
C ALA A 217 -30.93 11.15 21.03
N ILE A 218 -31.78 10.41 20.29
CA ILE A 218 -31.35 9.50 19.21
C ILE A 218 -30.60 10.31 18.15
N LEU A 219 -31.21 11.38 17.63
CA LEU A 219 -30.58 12.23 16.60
C LEU A 219 -29.23 12.80 17.05
N ILE A 220 -29.15 13.31 18.29
CA ILE A 220 -27.93 13.91 18.81
C ILE A 220 -26.82 12.86 18.99
N LEU A 221 -27.15 11.68 19.51
CA LEU A 221 -26.17 10.60 19.63
C LEU A 221 -25.73 10.12 18.25
N SER A 222 -26.64 9.99 17.28
CA SER A 222 -26.31 9.61 15.90
C SER A 222 -25.32 10.60 15.25
N VAL A 223 -25.57 11.91 15.37
CA VAL A 223 -24.65 12.93 14.85
C VAL A 223 -23.29 12.85 15.55
N GLY A 224 -23.29 12.65 16.88
CA GLY A 224 -22.05 12.43 17.62
C GLY A 224 -21.27 11.22 17.10
N CYS A 225 -21.93 10.08 16.91
CA CYS A 225 -21.29 8.87 16.39
C CYS A 225 -20.70 9.09 15.00
N ILE A 226 -21.43 9.76 14.10
CA ILE A 226 -20.97 10.05 12.74
C ILE A 226 -19.72 10.94 12.76
N LEU A 227 -19.69 11.98 13.58
CA LEU A 227 -18.56 12.92 13.61
C LEU A 227 -17.32 12.31 14.27
N PHE A 228 -17.49 11.46 15.29
CA PHE A 228 -16.37 10.85 16.00
C PHE A 228 -15.80 9.61 15.28
N GLU A 229 -16.59 8.97 14.41
CA GLU A 229 -16.21 7.77 13.66
C GLU A 229 -16.30 8.05 12.15
N TYR A 230 -16.02 9.29 11.73
CA TYR A 230 -16.26 9.74 10.36
C TYR A 230 -15.47 8.94 9.33
N ARG A 231 -14.29 8.43 9.67
CA ARG A 231 -13.49 7.51 8.82
C ARG A 231 -14.24 6.22 8.57
N LEU A 232 -14.70 5.56 9.63
CA LEU A 232 -15.53 4.34 9.54
C LEU A 232 -16.77 4.56 8.67
N PHE A 233 -17.48 5.69 8.85
CA PHE A 233 -18.62 6.02 7.99
C PHE A 233 -18.21 6.36 6.56
N GLY A 234 -17.05 7.01 6.36
CA GLY A 234 -16.50 7.31 5.05
C GLY A 234 -16.22 6.04 4.26
N THR A 235 -15.43 5.13 4.84
CA THR A 235 -15.10 3.84 4.23
C THR A 235 -16.35 2.99 3.99
N MET A 236 -17.29 2.94 4.95
CA MET A 236 -18.51 2.13 4.78
C MET A 236 -19.53 2.68 3.78
N LEU A 237 -19.59 4.00 3.57
CA LEU A 237 -20.62 4.62 2.72
C LEU A 237 -20.10 5.02 1.33
N PHE A 238 -18.79 5.24 1.19
CA PHE A 238 -18.19 5.77 -0.03
C PHE A 238 -17.00 4.95 -0.54
N GLY A 239 -16.54 3.94 0.21
CA GLY A 239 -15.49 3.03 -0.26
C GLY A 239 -15.98 2.16 -1.43
N GLN A 240 -15.22 2.14 -2.52
CA GLN A 240 -15.48 1.27 -3.68
C GLN A 240 -14.76 -0.08 -3.55
N GLU A 241 -13.73 -0.15 -2.70
CA GLU A 241 -12.92 -1.35 -2.51
C GLU A 241 -13.69 -2.46 -1.80
N GLU A 242 -13.71 -3.66 -2.38
CA GLU A 242 -14.22 -4.85 -1.72
C GLU A 242 -13.28 -5.26 -0.59
N THR A 243 -13.86 -5.55 0.58
CA THR A 243 -13.08 -5.94 1.78
C THR A 243 -13.37 -7.37 2.15
N ILE A 244 -12.46 -8.00 2.89
CA ILE A 244 -12.63 -9.38 3.38
C ILE A 244 -13.95 -9.65 4.12
N ARG A 245 -14.65 -8.59 4.57
CA ARG A 245 -15.98 -8.70 5.19
C ARG A 245 -17.05 -9.26 4.26
N SER A 246 -16.90 -9.14 2.94
CA SER A 246 -17.86 -9.67 1.97
C SER A 246 -17.85 -11.20 1.94
N THR A 247 -16.68 -11.82 2.08
CA THR A 247 -16.52 -13.29 2.01
C THR A 247 -16.48 -13.98 3.39
N MET A 248 -16.46 -13.22 4.49
CA MET A 248 -16.34 -13.79 5.84
C MET A 248 -17.57 -14.62 6.25
N GLU A 249 -17.39 -15.91 6.49
CA GLU A 249 -18.45 -16.79 6.97
C GLU A 249 -18.56 -16.78 8.51
N ALA A 250 -19.77 -16.68 9.04
CA ALA A 250 -20.01 -16.74 10.50
C ALA A 250 -20.33 -18.15 11.03
N GLY A 251 -20.29 -19.18 10.18
CA GLY A 251 -20.67 -20.57 10.50
C GLY A 251 -22.16 -20.78 10.86
N SER A 252 -22.64 -22.02 10.82
CA SER A 252 -24.03 -22.36 11.19
C SER A 252 -24.05 -23.51 12.19
N MET A 253 -24.70 -23.30 13.34
CA MET A 253 -24.80 -24.28 14.42
C MET A 253 -26.12 -25.05 14.37
N SER A 254 -26.12 -26.29 14.86
CA SER A 254 -27.33 -27.10 15.04
C SER A 254 -28.23 -26.54 16.16
N ALA A 255 -29.51 -26.93 16.17
CA ALA A 255 -30.45 -26.51 17.22
C ALA A 255 -29.99 -26.88 18.65
N GLY A 256 -29.27 -28.00 18.79
CA GLY A 256 -28.69 -28.43 20.07
C GLY A 256 -27.55 -27.53 20.54
N GLU A 257 -26.66 -27.17 19.62
CA GLU A 257 -25.52 -26.26 19.88
C GLU A 257 -25.99 -24.83 20.17
N ILE A 258 -27.01 -24.34 19.45
CA ILE A 258 -27.66 -23.06 19.72
C ILE A 258 -28.22 -23.04 21.15
N LEU A 259 -28.98 -24.06 21.55
CA LEU A 259 -29.54 -24.13 22.90
C LEU A 259 -28.43 -24.19 23.96
N PHE A 260 -27.37 -24.95 23.70
CA PHE A 260 -26.19 -24.98 24.57
C PHE A 260 -25.56 -23.61 24.69
N MET A 261 -25.37 -22.88 23.58
CA MET A 261 -24.78 -21.55 23.55
C MET A 261 -25.63 -20.51 24.31
N ILE A 262 -26.97 -20.59 24.22
CA ILE A 262 -27.88 -19.74 25.01
C ILE A 262 -27.68 -20.00 26.51
N ILE A 263 -27.61 -21.26 26.93
CA ILE A 263 -27.44 -21.64 28.33
C ILE A 263 -26.04 -21.24 28.82
N ASP A 264 -25.01 -21.54 28.05
CA ASP A 264 -23.61 -21.27 28.41
C ASP A 264 -23.34 -19.77 28.51
N SER A 265 -23.78 -18.98 27.52
CA SER A 265 -23.67 -17.52 27.56
C SER A 265 -24.45 -16.88 28.71
N PHE A 266 -25.60 -17.44 29.10
CA PHE A 266 -26.34 -16.99 30.27
C PHE A 266 -25.63 -17.34 31.59
N LEU A 267 -24.95 -18.48 31.67
CA LEU A 267 -24.30 -18.97 32.89
C LEU A 267 -22.89 -18.39 33.09
N LYS A 268 -22.11 -18.25 32.02
CA LYS A 268 -20.69 -17.87 32.04
C LYS A 268 -20.42 -16.51 31.40
N GLY A 269 -21.25 -16.09 30.45
CA GLY A 269 -21.02 -14.90 29.63
C GLY A 269 -20.27 -15.23 28.34
N MET A 270 -19.73 -14.20 27.69
CA MET A 270 -18.85 -14.31 26.52
C MET A 270 -17.41 -14.01 26.95
N PHE A 271 -16.42 -14.64 26.29
CA PHE A 271 -15.01 -14.50 26.66
C PHE A 271 -14.47 -13.05 26.65
N HIS A 272 -14.82 -12.22 25.65
CA HIS A 272 -14.41 -10.80 25.61
C HIS A 272 -15.04 -9.95 26.72
N THR A 273 -16.11 -10.43 27.36
CA THR A 273 -16.85 -9.71 28.40
C THR A 273 -17.09 -10.60 29.62
N GLU A 274 -16.06 -11.35 30.01
CA GLU A 274 -16.13 -12.24 31.17
C GLU A 274 -16.55 -11.47 32.41
N SER A 275 -17.68 -11.88 32.98
CA SER A 275 -18.38 -11.10 34.00
C SER A 275 -18.26 -11.70 35.39
N MET A 276 -17.65 -12.89 35.50
CA MET A 276 -17.44 -13.63 36.76
C MET A 276 -18.72 -13.89 37.57
N HIS A 277 -19.88 -13.63 36.96
CA HIS A 277 -21.16 -13.62 37.66
C HIS A 277 -21.56 -15.04 38.12
N THR A 278 -21.13 -16.07 37.39
CA THR A 278 -21.35 -17.50 37.65
C THR A 278 -21.11 -17.90 39.10
N TYR A 279 -20.05 -17.36 39.71
CA TYR A 279 -19.57 -17.83 41.01
C TYR A 279 -20.35 -17.26 42.20
N LEU A 280 -20.97 -16.07 42.06
CA LEU A 280 -21.68 -15.43 43.18
C LEU A 280 -22.90 -14.62 42.75
N VAL A 281 -22.76 -13.74 41.76
CA VAL A 281 -23.84 -12.85 41.34
C VAL A 281 -25.04 -13.65 40.82
N LEU A 282 -24.80 -14.61 39.93
CA LEU A 282 -25.80 -15.51 39.37
C LEU A 282 -26.54 -16.30 40.46
N PRO A 283 -25.90 -17.07 41.35
CA PRO A 283 -26.64 -17.83 42.36
C PRO A 283 -27.43 -16.91 43.31
N VAL A 284 -26.88 -15.76 43.71
CA VAL A 284 -27.61 -14.79 44.56
C VAL A 284 -28.84 -14.24 43.84
N CYS A 285 -28.69 -13.83 42.59
CA CYS A 285 -29.79 -13.34 41.76
C CYS A 285 -30.82 -14.45 41.52
N MET A 286 -30.43 -15.67 41.20
CA MET A 286 -31.37 -16.77 40.96
C MET A 286 -32.16 -17.15 42.21
N ILE A 287 -31.51 -17.26 43.37
CA ILE A 287 -32.21 -17.47 44.66
C ILE A 287 -33.21 -16.34 44.91
N TYR A 288 -32.80 -15.10 44.68
CA TYR A 288 -33.67 -13.94 44.86
C TYR A 288 -34.83 -13.92 43.85
N PHE A 289 -34.62 -14.34 42.61
CA PHE A 289 -35.64 -14.43 41.56
C PHE A 289 -36.76 -15.38 41.96
N PHE A 290 -36.42 -16.60 42.42
CA PHE A 290 -37.42 -17.56 42.89
C PHE A 290 -38.14 -17.06 44.14
N TYR A 291 -37.43 -16.45 45.08
CA TYR A 291 -38.03 -15.83 46.26
C TYR A 291 -39.01 -14.71 45.90
N LEU A 292 -38.60 -13.76 45.05
CA LEU A 292 -39.40 -12.60 44.65
C LEU A 292 -40.67 -13.05 43.93
N ASN A 293 -40.54 -13.91 42.92
CA ASN A 293 -41.67 -14.35 42.11
C ASN A 293 -42.60 -15.28 42.89
N GLY A 294 -42.04 -16.18 43.71
CA GLY A 294 -42.82 -16.96 44.67
C GLY A 294 -43.62 -16.06 45.62
N SER A 295 -43.02 -14.96 46.11
CA SER A 295 -43.71 -14.01 46.99
C SER A 295 -44.87 -13.30 46.30
N TYR A 296 -44.75 -12.94 45.02
CA TYR A 296 -45.85 -12.35 44.25
C TYR A 296 -47.00 -13.32 44.01
N LEU A 297 -46.68 -14.59 43.73
CA LEU A 297 -47.68 -15.65 43.55
C LEU A 297 -48.44 -15.90 44.86
N VAL A 298 -47.73 -16.03 45.99
CA VAL A 298 -48.33 -16.18 47.32
C VAL A 298 -49.22 -14.98 47.68
N GLN A 299 -48.80 -13.76 47.33
CA GLN A 299 -49.58 -12.54 47.56
C GLN A 299 -50.70 -12.31 46.53
N LYS A 300 -50.91 -13.23 45.56
CA LYS A 300 -51.87 -13.10 44.45
C LYS A 300 -51.66 -11.84 43.60
N LYS A 301 -50.43 -11.35 43.49
CA LYS A 301 -50.01 -10.18 42.70
C LYS A 301 -49.25 -10.58 41.44
N GLY A 302 -49.72 -11.59 40.71
CA GLY A 302 -49.02 -12.13 39.53
C GLY A 302 -48.69 -11.07 38.46
N LYS A 303 -49.54 -10.06 38.28
CA LYS A 303 -49.28 -8.95 37.34
C LYS A 303 -48.05 -8.11 37.70
N ALA A 304 -47.66 -8.05 38.98
CA ALA A 304 -46.51 -7.29 39.43
C ALA A 304 -45.18 -7.89 38.94
N ILE A 305 -45.15 -9.19 38.63
CA ILE A 305 -43.97 -9.89 38.09
C ILE A 305 -43.47 -9.19 36.82
N PHE A 306 -44.39 -8.83 35.92
CA PHE A 306 -44.09 -8.23 34.61
C PHE A 306 -43.77 -6.72 34.66
N HIS A 307 -43.87 -6.09 35.83
CA HIS A 307 -43.62 -4.66 36.00
C HIS A 307 -42.48 -4.38 37.00
N ASP A 308 -41.94 -5.42 37.64
CA ASP A 308 -40.84 -5.29 38.58
C ASP A 308 -39.50 -5.11 37.84
N VAL A 309 -38.78 -4.04 38.16
CA VAL A 309 -37.51 -3.69 37.49
C VAL A 309 -36.50 -4.84 37.53
N TYR A 310 -36.43 -5.60 38.62
CA TYR A 310 -35.50 -6.74 38.72
C TYR A 310 -35.85 -7.84 37.70
N ASN A 311 -37.13 -8.18 37.57
CA ASN A 311 -37.58 -9.18 36.58
C ASN A 311 -37.40 -8.69 35.14
N LEU A 312 -37.54 -7.38 34.89
CA LEU A 312 -37.26 -6.81 33.57
C LEU A 312 -35.77 -6.93 33.21
N LEU A 313 -34.85 -6.72 34.16
CA LEU A 313 -33.42 -6.97 33.93
C LEU A 313 -33.13 -8.45 33.65
N MET A 314 -33.77 -9.37 34.38
CA MET A 314 -33.65 -10.81 34.12
C MET A 314 -34.16 -11.20 32.72
N LEU A 315 -35.23 -10.55 32.25
CA LEU A 315 -35.74 -10.74 30.90
C LEU A 315 -34.75 -10.24 29.83
N VAL A 316 -34.09 -9.10 30.05
CA VAL A 316 -33.05 -8.58 29.15
C VAL A 316 -31.84 -9.52 29.10
N LEU A 317 -31.42 -10.10 30.22
CA LEU A 317 -30.34 -11.10 30.25
C LEU A 317 -30.68 -12.34 29.41
N LEU A 318 -31.90 -12.85 29.57
CA LEU A 318 -32.38 -13.97 28.77
C LEU A 318 -32.46 -13.59 27.29
N PHE A 319 -32.98 -12.41 26.97
CA PHE A 319 -33.06 -11.90 25.60
C PHE A 319 -31.67 -11.83 24.96
N ASN A 320 -30.68 -11.21 25.61
CA ASN A 320 -29.32 -11.11 25.09
C ASN A 320 -28.70 -12.50 24.85
N SER A 321 -28.92 -13.45 25.76
CA SER A 321 -28.40 -14.82 25.63
C SER A 321 -29.08 -15.58 24.48
N VAL A 322 -30.39 -15.37 24.29
CA VAL A 322 -31.16 -15.95 23.17
C VAL A 322 -30.70 -15.38 21.84
N ILE A 323 -30.54 -14.05 21.72
CA ILE A 323 -30.02 -13.41 20.50
C ILE A 323 -28.61 -13.88 20.20
N TYR A 324 -27.76 -14.01 21.22
CA TYR A 324 -26.41 -14.54 21.08
C TYR A 324 -26.38 -15.93 20.45
N GLY A 325 -27.18 -16.88 20.96
CA GLY A 325 -27.25 -18.23 20.40
C GLY A 325 -27.92 -18.29 19.02
N ILE A 326 -29.04 -17.60 18.84
CA ILE A 326 -29.80 -17.62 17.56
C ILE A 326 -29.02 -16.98 16.42
N TYR A 327 -28.09 -16.06 16.70
CA TYR A 327 -27.22 -15.48 15.66
C TYR A 327 -26.46 -16.55 14.85
N TYR A 328 -26.05 -17.65 15.49
CA TYR A 328 -25.37 -18.76 14.81
C TYR A 328 -26.33 -19.67 14.02
N TRP A 329 -27.60 -19.30 13.88
CA TRP A 329 -28.52 -19.92 12.95
C TRP A 329 -28.55 -19.14 11.63
N GLU A 330 -28.00 -19.72 10.58
CA GLU A 330 -27.94 -19.10 9.24
C GLU A 330 -29.32 -18.66 8.73
N GLY A 331 -30.36 -19.47 8.93
CA GLY A 331 -31.73 -19.11 8.53
C GLY A 331 -32.28 -17.86 9.21
N PHE A 332 -31.86 -17.59 10.46
CA PHE A 332 -32.20 -16.35 11.14
C PHE A 332 -31.43 -15.16 10.58
N ARG A 333 -30.13 -15.33 10.32
CA ARG A 333 -29.31 -14.29 9.68
C ARG A 333 -29.92 -13.89 8.34
N LYS A 334 -30.11 -14.84 7.43
CA LYS A 334 -30.74 -14.62 6.12
C LYS A 334 -32.12 -13.95 6.21
N LEU A 335 -32.94 -14.31 7.20
CA LEU A 335 -34.23 -13.68 7.41
C LEU A 335 -34.09 -12.19 7.79
N VAL A 336 -33.16 -11.85 8.69
CA VAL A 336 -32.92 -10.47 9.10
C VAL A 336 -32.37 -9.64 7.93
N GLU A 337 -31.45 -10.22 7.16
CA GLU A 337 -30.86 -9.62 5.96
C GLU A 337 -31.93 -9.35 4.89
N THR A 338 -32.87 -10.29 4.71
CA THR A 338 -34.00 -10.10 3.78
C THR A 338 -34.97 -9.00 4.23
N ILE A 339 -35.24 -8.90 5.53
CA ILE A 339 -36.19 -7.91 6.08
C ILE A 339 -35.56 -6.51 6.13
N CYS A 340 -34.25 -6.44 6.37
CA CYS A 340 -33.50 -5.19 6.47
C CYS A 340 -32.15 -5.34 5.77
N PRO A 341 -32.12 -5.23 4.42
CA PRO A 341 -30.90 -5.40 3.62
C PRO A 341 -29.70 -4.57 4.07
N PRO A 342 -29.84 -3.35 4.61
CA PRO A 342 -28.71 -2.61 5.17
C PRO A 342 -28.04 -3.24 6.39
N LEU A 343 -28.57 -4.34 6.93
CA LEU A 343 -28.01 -5.06 8.09
C LEU A 343 -27.30 -6.38 7.70
N THR A 344 -27.04 -6.59 6.40
CA THR A 344 -26.24 -7.73 5.91
C THR A 344 -24.85 -7.76 6.56
N GLY A 345 -24.41 -8.95 6.95
CA GLY A 345 -23.13 -9.14 7.66
C GLY A 345 -23.12 -8.65 9.12
N TRP A 346 -24.21 -8.08 9.64
CA TRP A 346 -24.22 -7.48 10.97
C TRP A 346 -24.20 -8.53 12.10
N GLN A 347 -23.30 -8.34 13.08
CA GLN A 347 -23.10 -9.25 14.21
C GLN A 347 -24.04 -8.95 15.41
N PHE A 348 -25.30 -9.39 15.33
CA PHE A 348 -26.30 -9.19 16.39
C PHE A 348 -25.95 -9.87 17.72
N ASN A 349 -25.04 -10.85 17.70
CA ASN A 349 -24.53 -11.52 18.89
C ASN A 349 -23.88 -10.54 19.90
N ARG A 350 -23.44 -9.36 19.46
CA ARG A 350 -22.83 -8.32 20.31
C ARG A 350 -23.78 -7.72 21.36
N THR A 351 -25.08 -7.99 21.30
CA THR A 351 -26.02 -7.64 22.40
C THR A 351 -25.60 -8.22 23.76
N ILE A 352 -24.87 -9.34 23.76
CA ILE A 352 -24.35 -9.97 25.00
C ILE A 352 -23.36 -9.06 25.75
N PHE A 353 -22.73 -8.09 25.09
CA PHE A 353 -21.80 -7.14 25.73
C PHE A 353 -22.50 -6.26 26.79
N PHE A 354 -23.83 -6.13 26.76
CA PHE A 354 -24.56 -5.41 27.80
C PHE A 354 -24.83 -6.27 29.04
N SER A 355 -24.74 -7.60 28.92
CA SER A 355 -25.14 -8.54 29.99
C SER A 355 -24.39 -8.37 31.30
N PRO A 356 -23.07 -8.09 31.36
CA PRO A 356 -22.43 -7.91 32.65
C PRO A 356 -22.97 -6.68 33.38
N PHE A 357 -23.19 -5.55 32.71
CA PHE A 357 -23.83 -4.39 33.34
C PHE A 357 -25.19 -4.76 33.93
N ILE A 358 -26.01 -5.51 33.17
CA ILE A 358 -27.34 -5.92 33.61
C ILE A 358 -27.27 -6.89 34.81
N TRP A 359 -26.32 -7.84 34.83
CA TRP A 359 -26.11 -8.74 35.96
C TRP A 359 -25.74 -7.99 37.24
N TYR A 360 -24.77 -7.07 37.17
CA TYR A 360 -24.36 -6.29 38.35
C TYR A 360 -25.41 -5.24 38.77
N ALA A 361 -26.22 -4.73 37.82
CA ALA A 361 -27.39 -3.91 38.14
C ALA A 361 -28.47 -4.72 38.86
N ALA A 362 -28.78 -5.94 38.38
CA ALA A 362 -29.72 -6.85 39.04
C ALA A 362 -29.24 -7.21 40.45
N PHE A 363 -27.94 -7.52 40.60
CA PHE A 363 -27.30 -7.76 41.90
C PHE A 363 -27.43 -6.58 42.84
N PHE A 364 -27.14 -5.36 42.38
CA PHE A 364 -27.32 -4.14 43.17
C PHE A 364 -28.77 -3.98 43.66
N LEU A 365 -29.77 -4.30 42.82
CA LEU A 365 -31.18 -4.27 43.25
C LEU A 365 -31.48 -5.29 44.36
N VAL A 366 -30.93 -6.51 44.28
CA VAL A 366 -31.05 -7.50 45.36
C VAL A 366 -30.47 -6.94 46.66
N LEU A 367 -29.24 -6.43 46.63
CA LEU A 367 -28.58 -5.86 47.80
C LEU A 367 -29.32 -4.64 48.37
N LYS A 368 -29.82 -3.77 47.51
CA LYS A 368 -30.65 -2.61 47.90
C LYS A 368 -31.91 -3.07 48.62
N ARG A 369 -32.59 -4.11 48.13
CA ARG A 369 -33.81 -4.63 48.76
C ARG A 369 -33.53 -5.32 50.10
N LEU A 370 -32.37 -5.95 50.27
CA LEU A 370 -31.90 -6.41 51.59
C LEU A 370 -31.72 -5.25 52.57
N TYR A 371 -31.16 -4.12 52.10
CA TYR A 371 -31.07 -2.88 52.88
C TYR A 371 -32.43 -2.29 53.24
N ASP A 372 -33.43 -2.44 52.37
CA ASP A 372 -34.80 -1.95 52.57
C ASP A 372 -35.58 -2.74 53.60
N ASN A 373 -35.23 -4.00 53.84
CA ASN A 373 -35.81 -4.80 54.92
C ASN A 373 -35.49 -4.26 56.34
N GLY A 374 -34.45 -3.42 56.48
CA GLY A 374 -34.14 -2.70 57.73
C GLY A 374 -33.40 -3.51 58.81
N LYS A 375 -33.43 -4.84 58.77
CA LYS A 375 -32.70 -5.72 59.71
C LYS A 375 -31.17 -5.59 59.54
N GLN A 376 -30.45 -5.40 60.65
CA GLN A 376 -28.98 -5.22 60.62
C GLN A 376 -28.23 -6.42 60.04
N ILE A 377 -28.69 -7.65 60.30
CA ILE A 377 -28.10 -8.87 59.74
C ILE A 377 -28.15 -8.86 58.21
N LEU A 378 -29.27 -8.43 57.61
CA LEU A 378 -29.42 -8.38 56.15
C LEU A 378 -28.58 -7.27 55.51
N LYS A 379 -28.41 -6.14 56.20
CA LYS A 379 -27.46 -5.09 55.78
C LYS A 379 -26.01 -5.59 55.83
N GLY A 380 -25.65 -6.32 56.90
CA GLY A 380 -24.34 -6.97 57.03
C GLY A 380 -24.09 -7.99 55.91
N ALA A 381 -25.08 -8.85 55.63
CA ALA A 381 -25.02 -9.81 54.54
C ALA A 381 -24.85 -9.11 53.18
N ALA A 382 -25.60 -8.03 52.91
CA ALA A 382 -25.47 -7.29 51.65
C ALA A 382 -24.07 -6.67 51.48
N ASN A 383 -23.47 -6.15 52.56
CA ASN A 383 -22.09 -5.66 52.52
C ASN A 383 -21.09 -6.79 52.25
N LEU A 384 -21.25 -7.93 52.94
CA LEU A 384 -20.38 -9.09 52.75
C LEU A 384 -20.45 -9.61 51.31
N LEU A 385 -21.66 -9.74 50.75
CA LEU A 385 -21.87 -10.14 49.36
C LEU A 385 -21.22 -9.16 48.36
N SER A 386 -21.31 -7.86 48.60
CA SER A 386 -20.65 -6.87 47.74
C SER A 386 -19.12 -6.92 47.81
N VAL A 387 -18.54 -7.20 48.99
CA VAL A 387 -17.07 -7.39 49.12
C VAL A 387 -16.64 -8.70 48.46
N ALA A 388 -17.40 -9.78 48.67
CA ALA A 388 -17.12 -11.07 48.07
C ALA A 388 -17.14 -11.01 46.53
N ALA A 389 -18.07 -10.23 45.94
CA ALA A 389 -18.11 -10.00 44.50
C ALA A 389 -16.80 -9.36 43.99
N VAL A 390 -16.30 -8.31 44.66
CA VAL A 390 -15.00 -7.69 44.29
C VAL A 390 -13.86 -8.71 44.41
N LEU A 391 -13.78 -9.46 45.51
CA LEU A 391 -12.69 -10.42 45.73
C LEU A 391 -12.68 -11.56 44.70
N ILE A 392 -13.84 -12.07 44.31
CA ILE A 392 -13.94 -13.13 43.29
C ILE A 392 -13.40 -12.65 41.94
N ILE A 393 -13.68 -11.40 41.57
CA ILE A 393 -13.20 -10.85 40.30
C ILE A 393 -11.68 -10.64 40.35
N VAL A 394 -11.19 -10.00 41.42
CA VAL A 394 -9.75 -9.67 41.57
C VAL A 394 -8.88 -10.93 41.68
N LEU A 395 -9.36 -11.96 42.39
CA LEU A 395 -8.63 -13.22 42.58
C LEU A 395 -8.93 -14.28 41.50
N GLY A 396 -9.81 -13.98 40.55
CA GLY A 396 -10.16 -14.90 39.48
C GLY A 396 -9.11 -14.87 38.36
N GLY A 397 -8.59 -16.03 37.97
CA GLY A 397 -7.61 -16.15 36.88
C GLY A 397 -8.20 -16.04 35.48
N GLY A 398 -9.08 -15.06 35.23
CA GLY A 398 -9.64 -14.80 33.90
C GLY A 398 -8.57 -14.33 32.90
N ARG A 399 -8.86 -14.41 31.59
CA ARG A 399 -7.88 -14.14 30.52
C ARG A 399 -7.27 -12.75 30.62
N TYR A 400 -8.10 -11.71 30.73
CA TYR A 400 -7.69 -10.30 30.81
C TYR A 400 -7.47 -9.82 32.25
N ASN A 401 -7.28 -10.73 33.22
CA ASN A 401 -6.93 -10.32 34.59
C ASN A 401 -5.43 -10.10 34.73
N ASP A 402 -4.93 -9.10 34.02
CA ASP A 402 -3.49 -8.82 33.92
C ASP A 402 -2.87 -8.46 35.29
N LEU A 403 -3.66 -7.82 36.16
CA LEU A 403 -3.23 -7.54 37.53
C LEU A 403 -3.00 -8.85 38.33
N TYR A 404 -3.89 -9.83 38.20
CA TYR A 404 -3.72 -11.14 38.81
C TYR A 404 -2.52 -11.88 38.23
N HIS A 405 -2.41 -11.97 36.89
CA HIS A 405 -1.31 -12.69 36.24
C HIS A 405 0.05 -12.06 36.54
N THR A 406 0.13 -10.74 36.61
CA THR A 406 1.33 -10.01 37.05
C THR A 406 1.70 -10.36 38.50
N CYS A 407 0.73 -10.27 39.42
CA CYS A 407 0.97 -10.63 40.82
C CYS A 407 1.36 -12.11 40.98
N TYR A 408 0.69 -13.01 40.25
CA TYR A 408 0.96 -14.44 40.27
C TYR A 408 2.36 -14.75 39.74
N SER A 409 2.74 -14.15 38.61
CA SER A 409 4.06 -14.36 37.99
C SER A 409 5.19 -13.88 38.89
N LYS A 410 5.08 -12.66 39.46
CA LYS A 410 6.10 -12.16 40.40
C LYS A 410 6.12 -12.94 41.72
N ALA A 411 4.98 -13.38 42.23
CA ALA A 411 4.95 -14.25 43.41
C ALA A 411 5.59 -15.62 43.12
N TYR A 412 5.33 -16.19 41.94
CA TYR A 412 5.92 -17.45 41.50
C TYR A 412 7.45 -17.32 41.38
N GLU A 413 7.94 -16.24 40.76
CA GLU A 413 9.35 -15.91 40.63
C GLU A 413 10.04 -15.82 42.00
N LEU A 414 9.47 -15.04 42.93
CA LEU A 414 10.00 -14.90 44.29
C LEU A 414 10.02 -16.21 45.09
N LEU A 415 9.06 -17.10 44.88
CA LEU A 415 8.91 -18.35 45.64
C LEU A 415 9.67 -19.53 45.04
N LYS A 416 9.84 -19.57 43.72
CA LYS A 416 10.44 -20.68 42.97
C LYS A 416 11.81 -20.36 42.37
N GLY A 417 12.20 -19.09 42.32
CA GLY A 417 13.45 -18.65 41.70
C GLY A 417 13.47 -18.84 40.17
N GLN A 418 12.30 -18.98 39.55
CA GLN A 418 12.13 -19.19 38.11
C GLN A 418 10.94 -18.37 37.63
N LYS A 419 11.05 -17.78 36.42
CA LYS A 419 9.92 -17.12 35.78
C LYS A 419 8.83 -18.14 35.43
N THR A 420 7.60 -17.67 35.26
CA THR A 420 6.50 -18.49 34.73
C THR A 420 6.75 -18.80 33.24
N ASP A 421 5.81 -19.45 32.56
CA ASP A 421 5.91 -19.63 31.10
C ASP A 421 5.27 -18.46 30.31
N GLN A 422 4.52 -17.58 30.99
CA GLN A 422 3.85 -16.41 30.40
C GLN A 422 4.81 -15.25 30.15
N LEU A 423 4.83 -14.74 28.93
CA LEU A 423 5.65 -13.57 28.56
C LEU A 423 5.17 -12.31 29.27
N SER A 424 6.13 -11.49 29.72
CA SER A 424 5.85 -10.10 30.09
C SER A 424 5.66 -9.22 28.85
N PHE A 425 5.18 -7.99 29.04
CA PHE A 425 5.06 -6.99 27.97
C PHE A 425 6.41 -6.77 27.27
N ALA A 426 7.49 -6.55 28.03
CA ALA A 426 8.83 -6.36 27.48
C ALA A 426 9.35 -7.60 26.73
N GLU A 427 9.15 -8.81 27.28
CA GLU A 427 9.59 -10.03 26.61
C GLU A 427 8.78 -10.35 25.34
N PHE A 428 7.50 -9.97 25.29
CA PHE A 428 6.66 -10.19 24.11
C PHE A 428 7.20 -9.41 22.90
N TYR A 429 7.40 -8.10 23.05
CA TYR A 429 7.91 -7.25 21.96
C TYR A 429 9.43 -7.32 21.78
N SER A 430 10.19 -7.62 22.85
CA SER A 430 11.64 -7.81 22.80
C SER A 430 12.40 -6.70 22.04
N GLU A 431 12.09 -5.43 22.34
CA GLU A 431 12.58 -4.26 21.58
C GLU A 431 14.09 -4.29 21.31
N GLU A 432 14.91 -4.48 22.34
CA GLU A 432 16.37 -4.56 22.24
C GLU A 432 16.89 -5.70 21.32
N LEU A 433 16.13 -6.81 21.21
CA LEU A 433 16.51 -7.90 20.31
C LEU A 433 16.28 -7.52 18.85
N PHE A 434 15.15 -6.89 18.56
CA PHE A 434 14.79 -6.47 17.20
C PHE A 434 15.58 -5.25 16.76
N GLU A 435 15.86 -4.30 17.66
CA GLU A 435 16.73 -3.15 17.35
C GLU A 435 18.13 -3.62 16.97
N LYS A 436 18.72 -4.55 17.74
CA LYS A 436 20.00 -5.16 17.38
C LYS A 436 19.98 -5.84 16.01
N ALA A 437 18.88 -6.51 15.66
CA ALA A 437 18.77 -7.17 14.36
C ALA A 437 18.65 -6.16 13.22
N LYS A 438 17.84 -5.10 13.39
CA LYS A 438 17.69 -4.02 12.42
C LYS A 438 18.99 -3.26 12.18
N GLU A 439 19.74 -2.95 13.24
CA GLU A 439 21.05 -2.27 13.14
C GLU A 439 22.09 -3.13 12.39
N ASP A 440 22.05 -4.46 12.53
CA ASP A 440 23.04 -5.36 11.89
C ASP A 440 22.74 -5.64 10.41
N ILE A 441 21.45 -5.64 10.03
CA ILE A 441 21.02 -5.85 8.63
C ILE A 441 20.75 -4.55 7.87
N ASP A 442 20.97 -3.40 8.51
CA ASP A 442 20.67 -2.08 7.97
C ASP A 442 19.23 -1.97 7.45
N TYR A 443 18.27 -2.23 8.35
CA TYR A 443 16.86 -2.28 7.98
C TYR A 443 16.28 -0.88 7.71
N GLU A 444 15.81 -0.65 6.49
CA GLU A 444 15.31 0.66 6.00
C GLU A 444 13.80 0.69 5.74
N GLY A 445 13.07 -0.33 6.18
CA GLY A 445 11.61 -0.41 6.01
C GLY A 445 11.15 -1.43 4.99
N GLN A 446 12.05 -2.30 4.51
CA GLN A 446 11.72 -3.34 3.53
C GLN A 446 10.60 -4.26 4.05
N TRP A 447 9.69 -4.66 3.17
CA TRP A 447 8.55 -5.48 3.56
C TRP A 447 8.98 -6.84 4.10
N SER A 448 8.40 -7.21 5.24
CA SER A 448 8.82 -8.38 6.00
C SER A 448 7.64 -9.26 6.42
N ALA A 449 7.93 -10.47 6.86
CA ALA A 449 6.94 -11.36 7.49
C ALA A 449 7.51 -12.05 8.74
N ALA A 450 6.61 -12.45 9.64
CA ALA A 450 6.93 -13.12 10.89
C ALA A 450 6.66 -14.64 10.81
N TYR A 451 7.64 -15.45 11.22
CA TYR A 451 7.45 -16.90 11.38
C TYR A 451 7.76 -17.33 12.81
N GLY A 452 6.85 -18.02 13.50
CA GLY A 452 7.04 -18.32 14.93
C GLY A 452 6.72 -17.16 15.89
N PHE A 453 6.63 -15.93 15.37
CA PHE A 453 6.23 -14.71 16.08
C PHE A 453 4.82 -14.28 15.68
N TYR A 454 4.15 -13.53 16.55
CA TYR A 454 3.00 -12.74 16.10
C TYR A 454 3.52 -11.58 15.22
N PRO A 455 2.91 -11.28 14.06
CA PRO A 455 3.30 -10.13 13.22
C PRO A 455 3.34 -8.81 13.98
N ALA A 456 2.42 -8.63 14.92
CA ALA A 456 2.40 -7.56 15.92
C ALA A 456 3.74 -7.29 16.64
N THR A 457 4.61 -8.30 16.74
CA THR A 457 5.96 -8.14 17.31
C THR A 457 6.83 -7.29 16.39
N LEU A 458 6.78 -7.54 15.08
CA LEU A 458 7.50 -6.76 14.06
C LEU A 458 6.88 -5.36 13.96
N GLU A 459 5.55 -5.28 13.82
CA GLU A 459 4.80 -4.02 13.71
C GLU A 459 5.15 -3.04 14.85
N TYR A 460 5.22 -3.52 16.09
CA TYR A 460 5.56 -2.71 17.25
C TYR A 460 7.03 -2.23 17.24
N ASN A 461 7.92 -2.96 16.59
CA ASN A 461 9.35 -2.64 16.48
C ASN A 461 9.70 -1.81 15.22
N GLY A 462 8.69 -1.28 14.53
CA GLY A 462 8.89 -0.45 13.34
C GLY A 462 9.33 -1.23 12.10
N ILE A 463 9.03 -2.53 12.03
CA ILE A 463 9.28 -3.37 10.86
C ILE A 463 7.98 -3.45 10.05
N ALA A 464 8.06 -3.10 8.77
CA ALA A 464 6.95 -3.17 7.82
C ALA A 464 6.53 -4.62 7.58
N THR A 465 5.23 -4.90 7.65
CA THR A 465 4.73 -6.29 7.57
C THR A 465 3.77 -6.52 6.41
N LEU A 466 4.00 -7.62 5.68
CA LEU A 466 3.02 -8.21 4.75
C LEU A 466 1.98 -9.03 5.52
N ASP A 467 2.38 -9.64 6.63
CA ASP A 467 1.48 -10.34 7.52
C ASP A 467 0.91 -9.41 8.60
N GLY A 468 -0.19 -9.83 9.23
CA GLY A 468 -0.89 -8.97 10.18
C GLY A 468 -2.23 -9.49 10.66
N TYR A 469 -2.76 -8.84 11.69
CA TYR A 469 -4.10 -9.10 12.20
C TYR A 469 -5.00 -7.89 12.00
N LEU A 470 -5.90 -7.95 11.02
CA LEU A 470 -6.98 -6.98 10.86
C LEU A 470 -8.22 -7.63 10.29
N GLY A 471 -9.38 -7.32 10.87
CA GLY A 471 -10.66 -7.83 10.36
C GLY A 471 -11.26 -6.99 9.23
N PHE A 472 -10.51 -6.10 8.60
CA PHE A 472 -11.02 -5.14 7.62
C PHE A 472 -9.87 -4.63 6.76
N TYR A 473 -9.56 -5.37 5.69
CA TYR A 473 -8.58 -5.00 4.67
C TYR A 473 -9.09 -5.49 3.30
N SER A 474 -8.38 -5.13 2.23
CA SER A 474 -8.74 -5.45 0.84
C SER A 474 -9.00 -6.94 0.63
N GLN A 475 -10.06 -7.26 -0.11
CA GLN A 475 -10.29 -8.64 -0.55
C GLN A 475 -9.21 -9.06 -1.55
N LEU A 476 -8.74 -8.14 -2.39
CA LEU A 476 -7.66 -8.40 -3.33
C LEU A 476 -6.36 -8.78 -2.61
N TYR A 477 -5.96 -7.98 -1.63
CA TYR A 477 -4.77 -8.28 -0.83
C TYR A 477 -4.87 -9.65 -0.12
N LYS A 478 -6.07 -10.05 0.31
CA LYS A 478 -6.28 -11.39 0.90
C LYS A 478 -5.97 -12.49 -0.11
N GLU A 479 -6.32 -12.30 -1.37
CA GLU A 479 -6.11 -13.28 -2.44
C GLU A 479 -4.63 -13.38 -2.82
N GLU A 480 -3.93 -12.24 -2.96
CA GLU A 480 -2.48 -12.23 -3.18
C GLU A 480 -1.70 -12.84 -2.01
N PHE A 481 -2.05 -12.45 -0.77
CA PHE A 481 -1.46 -13.08 0.42
C PHE A 481 -1.78 -14.58 0.49
N ARG A 482 -2.94 -15.00 -0.01
CA ARG A 482 -3.33 -16.42 -0.06
C ARG A 482 -2.40 -17.21 -0.98
N LYS A 483 -2.05 -16.67 -2.16
CA LYS A 483 -1.10 -17.30 -3.11
C LYS A 483 0.22 -17.59 -2.38
N MET A 484 0.74 -16.59 -1.67
CA MET A 484 1.96 -16.69 -0.87
C MET A 484 1.92 -17.84 0.16
N ILE A 485 0.81 -18.05 0.88
CA ILE A 485 0.69 -19.10 1.90
C ILE A 485 0.10 -20.43 1.41
N ALA A 486 -0.27 -20.53 0.13
CA ALA A 486 -0.93 -21.71 -0.44
C ALA A 486 -0.17 -23.02 -0.16
N PRO A 487 1.18 -23.10 -0.27
CA PRO A 487 1.92 -24.32 0.03
C PRO A 487 1.73 -24.84 1.46
N ALA A 488 1.49 -23.97 2.44
CA ALA A 488 1.17 -24.36 3.81
C ALA A 488 -0.30 -24.78 3.96
N LEU A 489 -1.23 -24.02 3.38
CA LEU A 489 -2.67 -24.29 3.46
C LEU A 489 -3.07 -25.61 2.79
N ASP A 490 -2.38 -26.00 1.72
CA ASP A 490 -2.63 -27.26 1.02
C ASP A 490 -2.31 -28.49 1.87
N ARG A 491 -1.47 -28.33 2.88
CA ARG A 491 -1.06 -29.39 3.81
C ARG A 491 -1.97 -29.53 5.02
N VAL A 492 -2.59 -28.43 5.47
CA VAL A 492 -3.41 -28.40 6.69
C VAL A 492 -4.81 -27.85 6.37
N GLU A 493 -5.76 -28.76 6.11
CA GLU A 493 -7.15 -28.43 5.73
C GLU A 493 -7.82 -27.46 6.72
N ALA A 494 -7.61 -27.63 8.03
CA ALA A 494 -8.18 -26.75 9.05
C ALA A 494 -7.63 -25.32 8.99
N SER A 495 -6.35 -25.15 8.63
CA SER A 495 -5.74 -23.82 8.44
C SER A 495 -6.28 -23.16 7.18
N ARG A 496 -6.47 -23.94 6.10
CA ARG A 496 -7.09 -23.50 4.85
C ARG A 496 -8.52 -23.02 5.06
N GLU A 497 -9.35 -23.84 5.70
CA GLU A 497 -10.73 -23.48 6.03
C GLU A 497 -10.77 -22.21 6.88
N TYR A 498 -9.88 -22.10 7.88
CA TYR A 498 -9.79 -20.92 8.73
C TYR A 498 -9.42 -19.65 7.95
N PHE A 499 -8.39 -19.68 7.11
CA PHE A 499 -7.99 -18.52 6.33
C PHE A 499 -9.03 -18.15 5.27
N ASP A 500 -9.52 -19.13 4.50
CA ASP A 500 -10.45 -18.88 3.39
C ASP A 500 -11.78 -18.30 3.89
N THR A 501 -12.33 -18.85 4.98
CA THR A 501 -13.63 -18.42 5.52
C THR A 501 -13.55 -17.21 6.46
N TRP A 502 -12.44 -16.98 7.15
CA TRP A 502 -12.31 -15.89 8.14
C TRP A 502 -11.28 -14.83 7.75
N GLY A 503 -10.07 -15.23 7.35
CA GLY A 503 -9.05 -14.38 6.73
C GLY A 503 -8.47 -13.23 7.56
N ALA A 504 -9.02 -12.90 8.72
CA ALA A 504 -8.58 -11.70 9.46
C ALA A 504 -7.14 -11.79 10.00
N ARG A 505 -6.59 -13.01 10.13
CA ARG A 505 -5.17 -13.24 10.43
C ARG A 505 -4.47 -13.70 9.16
N ALA A 506 -3.92 -12.73 8.43
CA ALA A 506 -3.00 -12.97 7.34
C ALA A 506 -1.63 -13.25 7.94
N TYR A 507 -1.41 -14.47 8.43
CA TYR A 507 -0.15 -14.91 9.03
C TYR A 507 0.53 -15.92 8.12
N LEU A 508 1.84 -16.12 8.29
CA LEU A 508 2.47 -17.33 7.77
C LEU A 508 1.96 -18.56 8.55
N TYR A 509 1.72 -19.68 7.85
CA TYR A 509 1.19 -20.91 8.43
C TYR A 509 2.23 -22.04 8.42
N SER A 510 2.09 -22.97 9.37
CA SER A 510 2.85 -24.22 9.37
C SER A 510 2.22 -25.24 8.43
N GLY A 511 3.03 -26.10 7.81
CA GLY A 511 2.56 -27.24 7.03
C GLY A 511 2.15 -28.45 7.89
N THR A 512 2.24 -28.36 9.21
CA THR A 512 1.94 -29.46 10.15
C THR A 512 1.11 -29.02 11.35
N ASP A 513 1.46 -27.89 11.97
CA ASP A 513 0.81 -27.39 13.18
C ASP A 513 -0.38 -26.45 12.86
N LEU A 514 -1.44 -26.49 13.67
CA LEU A 514 -2.61 -25.62 13.52
C LEU A 514 -2.32 -24.13 13.77
N SER A 515 -1.19 -23.83 14.41
CA SER A 515 -0.74 -22.47 14.63
C SER A 515 0.77 -22.46 14.80
N ILE A 516 1.42 -21.55 14.09
CA ILE A 516 2.87 -21.32 14.21
C ILE A 516 3.23 -20.18 15.17
N VAL A 517 2.24 -19.52 15.78
CA VAL A 517 2.47 -18.41 16.71
C VAL A 517 2.19 -18.83 18.14
N ASN A 518 3.03 -18.40 19.09
CA ASN A 518 2.84 -18.77 20.50
C ASN A 518 3.26 -17.67 21.49
N GLY A 519 2.36 -17.35 22.41
CA GLY A 519 2.54 -16.37 23.49
C GLY A 519 3.22 -16.87 24.77
N THR A 520 3.96 -17.98 24.70
CA THR A 520 4.72 -18.55 25.83
C THR A 520 6.22 -18.61 25.58
N ARG A 521 7.01 -18.66 26.67
CA ARG A 521 8.47 -18.83 26.61
C ARG A 521 8.85 -20.18 26.02
N SER A 522 8.19 -21.24 26.47
CA SER A 522 8.38 -22.60 25.95
C SER A 522 7.52 -22.77 24.70
N TYR A 523 8.14 -23.08 23.56
CA TYR A 523 7.42 -23.35 22.31
C TYR A 523 8.00 -24.59 21.63
N GLU A 524 7.20 -25.64 21.52
CA GLU A 524 7.54 -26.87 20.79
C GLU A 524 6.82 -26.87 19.44
N ILE A 525 7.55 -27.21 18.39
CA ILE A 525 7.08 -27.27 17.00
C ILE A 525 7.34 -28.67 16.43
N THR A 526 6.52 -29.08 15.47
CA THR A 526 6.65 -30.40 14.85
C THR A 526 7.50 -30.41 13.58
N ASP A 527 7.64 -29.26 12.94
CA ASP A 527 8.35 -29.07 11.68
C ASP A 527 9.11 -27.74 11.72
N ARG A 528 10.26 -27.70 11.04
CA ARG A 528 11.14 -26.54 10.90
C ARG A 528 11.24 -26.06 9.46
N ASN A 529 10.47 -26.65 8.55
CA ASN A 529 10.37 -26.16 7.18
C ASN A 529 9.34 -25.04 7.06
N LEU A 530 9.67 -24.03 6.27
CA LEU A 530 8.74 -23.00 5.83
C LEU A 530 8.11 -23.43 4.49
N TYR A 531 6.79 -23.42 4.42
CA TYR A 531 6.03 -23.68 3.20
C TYR A 531 5.43 -22.37 2.70
N LEU A 532 6.17 -21.69 1.83
CA LEU A 532 5.88 -20.37 1.31
C LEU A 532 6.14 -20.37 -0.19
N ASP A 533 5.27 -19.74 -0.96
CA ASP A 533 5.58 -19.36 -2.33
C ASP A 533 6.43 -18.07 -2.28
N VAL A 534 7.73 -18.21 -2.54
CA VAL A 534 8.69 -17.10 -2.41
C VAL A 534 8.58 -16.11 -3.56
N ASP A 535 8.10 -16.52 -4.74
CA ASP A 535 7.82 -15.60 -5.84
C ASP A 535 6.60 -14.73 -5.51
N ALA A 536 5.53 -15.32 -4.96
CA ALA A 536 4.39 -14.54 -4.46
C ALA A 536 4.76 -13.65 -3.24
N PHE A 537 5.73 -14.06 -2.41
CA PHE A 537 6.27 -13.19 -1.35
C PHE A 537 7.00 -11.97 -1.93
N LYS A 538 7.86 -12.17 -2.94
CA LYS A 538 8.56 -11.09 -3.65
C LYS A 538 7.60 -10.18 -4.43
N ALA A 539 6.54 -10.74 -5.02
CA ALA A 539 5.48 -9.98 -5.71
C ALA A 539 4.81 -8.94 -4.81
N LEU A 540 4.69 -9.23 -3.51
CA LEU A 540 4.19 -8.32 -2.50
C LEU A 540 5.28 -7.38 -1.93
N GLY A 541 6.48 -7.36 -2.53
CA GLY A 541 7.64 -6.59 -2.07
C GLY A 541 8.45 -7.26 -0.94
N GLY A 542 8.13 -8.51 -0.60
CA GLY A 542 8.72 -9.21 0.54
C GLY A 542 10.22 -9.45 0.41
N ARG A 543 10.99 -8.94 1.39
CA ARG A 543 12.46 -9.06 1.45
C ARG A 543 12.96 -9.90 2.62
N TYR A 544 12.37 -9.73 3.81
CA TYR A 544 12.86 -10.37 5.03
C TYR A 544 11.83 -11.24 5.74
N ILE A 545 12.29 -12.36 6.32
CA ILE A 545 11.52 -13.19 7.25
C ILE A 545 12.18 -13.19 8.61
N PHE A 546 11.49 -12.64 9.61
CA PHE A 546 11.91 -12.65 11.00
C PHE A 546 11.31 -13.87 11.69
N SER A 547 12.17 -14.83 12.01
CA SER A 547 11.75 -16.13 12.51
C SER A 547 12.20 -16.41 13.94
N ARG A 548 11.31 -16.93 14.77
CA ARG A 548 11.65 -17.54 16.07
C ARG A 548 12.22 -18.95 15.92
N ILE A 549 12.13 -19.50 14.71
CA ILE A 549 12.41 -20.89 14.36
C ILE A 549 13.49 -20.90 13.28
N GLU A 550 14.60 -21.59 13.51
CA GLU A 550 15.57 -21.84 12.43
C GLU A 550 14.89 -22.71 11.35
N LEU A 551 14.93 -22.22 10.11
CA LEU A 551 14.36 -22.83 8.92
C LEU A 551 15.34 -23.83 8.30
N GLU A 552 14.95 -25.10 8.18
CA GLU A 552 15.83 -26.15 7.64
C GLU A 552 15.89 -26.17 6.11
N ASN A 553 14.85 -25.65 5.43
CA ASN A 553 14.73 -25.61 3.97
C ASN A 553 14.97 -24.23 3.36
N ALA A 554 15.51 -23.26 4.11
CA ALA A 554 15.65 -21.87 3.67
C ALA A 554 16.29 -21.74 2.27
N GLN A 555 17.45 -22.36 2.06
CA GLN A 555 18.15 -22.31 0.77
C GLN A 555 17.37 -22.98 -0.37
N GLU A 556 16.63 -24.06 -0.06
CA GLU A 556 15.85 -24.80 -1.07
C GLU A 556 14.68 -23.98 -1.63
N ILE A 557 14.14 -23.07 -0.82
CA ILE A 557 13.02 -22.20 -1.21
C ILE A 557 13.48 -20.79 -1.63
N GLY A 558 14.78 -20.54 -1.76
CA GLY A 558 15.29 -19.23 -2.21
C GLY A 558 15.45 -18.18 -1.10
N LEU A 559 15.74 -18.61 0.13
CA LEU A 559 16.08 -17.74 1.26
C LEU A 559 17.51 -17.97 1.77
N THR A 560 18.18 -16.90 2.14
CA THR A 560 19.51 -16.90 2.75
C THR A 560 19.42 -16.45 4.21
N LEU A 561 20.12 -17.14 5.12
CA LEU A 561 20.19 -16.74 6.53
C LEU A 561 21.12 -15.53 6.66
N GLU A 562 20.56 -14.40 7.06
CA GLU A 562 21.27 -13.13 7.21
C GLU A 562 21.93 -13.03 8.60
N GLY A 563 21.18 -13.38 9.66
CA GLY A 563 21.71 -13.24 11.02
C GLY A 563 20.97 -14.07 12.09
N ILE A 564 21.66 -14.31 13.21
CA ILE A 564 21.13 -14.99 14.39
C ILE A 564 21.36 -14.10 15.62
N TYR A 565 20.27 -13.69 16.27
CA TYR A 565 20.28 -12.71 17.34
C TYR A 565 19.74 -13.29 18.64
N THR A 566 20.36 -12.88 19.75
CA THR A 566 19.90 -13.13 21.13
C THR A 566 20.17 -11.89 21.98
N HIS A 567 19.37 -11.69 23.02
CA HIS A 567 19.52 -10.60 23.97
C HIS A 567 19.10 -11.03 25.39
N GLU A 568 19.73 -10.47 26.43
CA GLU A 568 19.49 -10.90 27.83
C GLU A 568 18.07 -10.59 28.35
N SER A 569 17.42 -9.57 27.79
CA SER A 569 16.03 -9.20 28.11
C SER A 569 14.99 -10.03 27.35
N SER A 570 15.40 -10.79 26.33
CA SER A 570 14.51 -11.56 25.47
C SER A 570 14.61 -13.06 25.75
N PRO A 571 13.49 -13.81 25.75
CA PRO A 571 13.51 -15.26 25.83
C PRO A 571 13.72 -15.93 24.47
N TYR A 572 13.89 -15.16 23.40
CA TYR A 572 13.94 -15.67 22.03
C TYR A 572 15.36 -15.79 21.49
N THR A 573 15.51 -16.72 20.55
CA THR A 573 16.53 -16.62 19.49
C THR A 573 15.81 -16.17 18.23
N LEU A 574 16.26 -15.08 17.64
CA LEU A 574 15.73 -14.53 16.40
C LEU A 574 16.65 -14.93 15.25
N TYR A 575 16.08 -15.49 14.18
CA TYR A 575 16.74 -15.78 12.92
C TYR A 575 16.16 -14.83 11.88
N VAL A 576 16.99 -14.11 11.15
CA VAL A 576 16.55 -13.25 10.05
C VAL A 576 16.99 -13.88 8.75
N TYR A 577 16.03 -14.11 7.86
CA TYR A 577 16.27 -14.62 6.51
C TYR A 577 15.96 -13.52 5.50
N ARG A 578 16.71 -13.47 4.42
CA ARG A 578 16.53 -12.55 3.28
C ARG A 578 16.23 -13.37 2.03
N THR A 579 15.44 -12.84 1.10
CA THR A 579 15.30 -13.44 -0.23
C THR A 579 16.65 -13.48 -0.95
N THR A 580 16.98 -14.60 -1.61
CA THR A 580 18.26 -14.74 -2.32
C THR A 580 18.33 -13.79 -3.52
N SER A 581 17.19 -13.54 -4.17
CA SER A 581 17.02 -12.60 -5.27
C SER A 581 15.88 -11.63 -4.95
N ARG A 582 15.95 -10.41 -5.48
CA ARG A 582 14.85 -9.42 -5.37
C ARG A 582 13.75 -9.70 -6.40
N TYR A 583 14.13 -10.22 -7.56
CA TYR A 583 13.22 -10.47 -8.67
C TYR A 583 12.50 -11.81 -8.53
N GLN A 584 11.31 -11.89 -9.09
CA GLN A 584 10.59 -13.15 -9.27
C GLN A 584 11.32 -14.06 -10.26
N THR A 585 11.13 -15.37 -10.13
CA THR A 585 11.68 -16.34 -11.08
C THR A 585 10.98 -16.18 -12.44
N LYS A 586 11.77 -16.06 -13.52
CA LYS A 586 11.27 -15.99 -14.90
C LYS A 586 11.89 -17.09 -15.76
N GLU A 587 11.11 -17.65 -16.68
CA GLU A 587 11.62 -18.57 -17.69
C GLU A 587 12.12 -17.82 -18.92
N HIS A 588 13.30 -18.20 -19.41
CA HIS A 588 13.91 -17.67 -20.64
C HIS A 588 14.10 -18.80 -21.66
N SER A 589 13.98 -18.47 -22.95
CA SER A 589 14.09 -19.48 -24.01
C SER A 589 15.51 -20.03 -24.27
N ASP A 590 16.54 -19.32 -23.81
CA ASP A 590 17.96 -19.54 -24.10
C ASP A 590 18.32 -19.58 -25.61
N LEU A 591 17.39 -19.23 -26.51
CA LEU A 591 17.62 -19.21 -27.95
C LEU A 591 18.45 -18.00 -28.36
N SER A 592 19.34 -18.17 -29.34
CA SER A 592 20.08 -17.04 -29.90
C SER A 592 19.19 -16.12 -30.76
N TYR A 593 19.59 -14.86 -30.95
CA TYR A 593 18.87 -13.93 -31.82
C TYR A 593 18.62 -14.47 -33.24
N GLU A 594 19.60 -15.15 -33.83
CA GLU A 594 19.46 -15.76 -35.15
C GLU A 594 18.39 -16.85 -35.20
N GLU A 595 18.23 -17.63 -34.13
CA GLU A 595 17.16 -18.64 -34.03
C GLU A 595 15.78 -17.99 -33.86
N ARG A 596 15.72 -16.79 -33.27
CA ARG A 596 14.48 -16.02 -33.05
C ARG A 596 13.98 -15.33 -34.33
N LYS A 597 14.83 -15.08 -35.34
CA LYS A 597 14.40 -14.47 -36.62
C LYS A 597 13.30 -15.22 -37.36
N GLU A 598 13.16 -16.52 -37.09
CA GLU A 598 12.11 -17.38 -37.64
C GLU A 598 10.77 -17.28 -36.89
N THR A 599 10.61 -16.34 -35.95
CA THR A 599 9.35 -16.13 -35.22
C THR A 599 8.20 -15.87 -36.20
N SER A 600 7.13 -16.63 -36.05
CA SER A 600 5.90 -16.49 -36.81
C SER A 600 4.68 -16.70 -35.91
N TYR A 601 3.57 -16.06 -36.24
CA TYR A 601 2.26 -16.21 -35.59
C TYR A 601 1.23 -16.78 -36.58
N ASP A 602 0.20 -17.44 -36.06
CA ASP A 602 -0.93 -17.94 -36.85
C ASP A 602 -2.16 -17.04 -36.65
N LYS A 603 -2.30 -16.07 -37.56
CA LYS A 603 -3.44 -15.14 -37.58
C LYS A 603 -4.80 -15.86 -37.64
N GLU A 604 -4.90 -16.98 -38.37
CA GLU A 604 -6.16 -17.70 -38.51
C GLU A 604 -6.50 -18.47 -37.23
N LEU A 605 -5.50 -19.00 -36.52
CA LEU A 605 -5.68 -19.58 -35.20
C LEU A 605 -6.16 -18.52 -34.20
N LEU A 606 -5.51 -17.35 -34.18
CA LEU A 606 -5.89 -16.21 -33.33
C LEU A 606 -7.36 -15.84 -33.54
N LYS A 607 -7.77 -15.62 -34.81
CA LYS A 607 -9.17 -15.34 -35.17
C LYS A 607 -10.13 -16.47 -34.80
N THR A 608 -9.67 -17.71 -34.90
CA THR A 608 -10.47 -18.87 -34.49
C THR A 608 -10.74 -18.83 -32.98
N GLN A 609 -9.73 -18.55 -32.16
CA GLN A 609 -9.91 -18.47 -30.70
C GLN A 609 -10.76 -17.28 -30.27
N ILE A 610 -10.57 -16.10 -30.87
CA ILE A 610 -11.45 -14.94 -30.65
C ILE A 610 -12.91 -15.32 -30.88
N LYS A 611 -13.19 -15.97 -32.01
CA LYS A 611 -14.55 -16.41 -32.34
C LYS A 611 -15.07 -17.44 -31.33
N THR A 612 -14.25 -18.41 -30.93
CA THR A 612 -14.61 -19.42 -29.92
C THR A 612 -15.01 -18.75 -28.61
N LEU A 613 -14.20 -17.80 -28.11
CA LEU A 613 -14.47 -17.07 -26.87
C LEU A 613 -15.76 -16.24 -26.97
N LEU A 614 -15.99 -15.55 -28.10
CA LEU A 614 -17.23 -14.81 -28.34
C LEU A 614 -18.48 -15.70 -28.41
N GLU A 615 -18.36 -16.90 -28.97
CA GLU A 615 -19.47 -17.88 -29.01
C GLU A 615 -19.77 -18.43 -27.61
N LEU A 616 -18.73 -18.79 -26.84
CA LEU A 616 -18.86 -19.28 -25.47
C LEU A 616 -19.42 -18.21 -24.52
N ALA A 617 -19.00 -16.95 -24.65
CA ALA A 617 -19.48 -15.85 -23.82
C ALA A 617 -21.01 -15.62 -23.89
N GLN A 618 -21.68 -16.08 -24.96
CA GLN A 618 -23.13 -15.98 -25.12
C GLN A 618 -23.92 -17.05 -24.36
N GLU A 619 -23.25 -18.05 -23.80
CA GLU A 619 -23.89 -19.11 -23.03
C GLU A 619 -24.25 -18.66 -21.61
N ASP A 620 -25.45 -19.00 -21.15
CA ASP A 620 -25.92 -18.75 -19.77
C ASP A 620 -25.59 -19.96 -18.86
N SER A 621 -24.37 -20.51 -19.02
CA SER A 621 -23.88 -21.73 -18.38
C SER A 621 -22.37 -21.60 -18.07
N ASP A 622 -21.87 -22.37 -17.11
CA ASP A 622 -20.45 -22.49 -16.77
C ASP A 622 -19.87 -23.87 -17.11
N GLU A 623 -20.58 -24.67 -17.93
CA GLU A 623 -20.20 -26.06 -18.26
C GLU A 623 -18.93 -26.18 -19.12
N HIS A 624 -18.55 -25.14 -19.89
CA HIS A 624 -17.40 -25.18 -20.82
C HIS A 624 -16.17 -24.38 -20.34
N GLN A 625 -15.95 -24.29 -19.03
CA GLN A 625 -14.78 -23.57 -18.47
C GLN A 625 -13.44 -24.06 -19.03
N ASP A 626 -13.26 -25.37 -19.24
CA ASP A 626 -12.03 -25.92 -19.79
C ASP A 626 -11.80 -25.50 -21.25
N GLU A 627 -12.87 -25.34 -22.04
CA GLU A 627 -12.78 -24.87 -23.43
C GLU A 627 -12.45 -23.37 -23.49
N VAL A 628 -13.02 -22.57 -22.59
CA VAL A 628 -12.65 -21.15 -22.43
C VAL A 628 -11.18 -21.03 -22.05
N ARG A 629 -10.70 -21.89 -21.13
CA ARG A 629 -9.31 -21.90 -20.67
C ARG A 629 -8.35 -22.20 -21.83
N GLU A 630 -8.59 -23.27 -22.58
CA GLU A 630 -7.78 -23.65 -23.74
C GLU A 630 -7.78 -22.55 -24.81
N ALA A 631 -8.93 -21.94 -25.10
CA ALA A 631 -9.04 -20.87 -26.07
C ALA A 631 -8.30 -19.59 -25.62
N TYR A 632 -8.39 -19.24 -24.33
CA TYR A 632 -7.66 -18.12 -23.74
C TYR A 632 -6.14 -18.32 -23.81
N GLU A 633 -5.64 -19.49 -23.39
CA GLU A 633 -4.21 -19.79 -23.41
C GLU A 633 -3.63 -19.70 -24.83
N LEU A 634 -4.31 -20.29 -25.81
CA LEU A 634 -3.91 -20.22 -27.22
C LEU A 634 -4.00 -18.80 -27.79
N LEU A 635 -5.03 -18.03 -27.43
CA LEU A 635 -5.17 -16.63 -27.84
C LEU A 635 -3.99 -15.80 -27.34
N VAL A 636 -3.69 -15.87 -26.04
CA VAL A 636 -2.62 -15.09 -25.41
C VAL A 636 -1.24 -15.53 -25.94
N GLU A 637 -1.02 -16.82 -26.17
CA GLU A 637 0.22 -17.30 -26.77
C GLU A 637 0.44 -16.72 -28.18
N GLU A 638 -0.58 -16.74 -29.04
CA GLU A 638 -0.47 -16.20 -30.40
C GLU A 638 -0.35 -14.67 -30.41
N LEU A 639 -1.00 -13.96 -29.47
CA LEU A 639 -0.79 -12.52 -29.28
C LEU A 639 0.66 -12.19 -28.89
N ARG A 640 1.28 -12.99 -28.00
CA ARG A 640 2.70 -12.84 -27.64
C ARG A 640 3.61 -13.05 -28.85
N LYS A 641 3.31 -14.05 -29.70
CA LYS A 641 4.05 -14.28 -30.95
C LYS A 641 3.87 -13.12 -31.94
N LEU A 642 2.67 -12.59 -32.08
CA LEU A 642 2.38 -11.44 -32.94
C LEU A 642 3.14 -10.18 -32.47
N SER A 643 3.08 -9.87 -31.17
CA SER A 643 3.84 -8.77 -30.57
C SER A 643 5.36 -8.93 -30.79
N THR A 644 5.90 -10.14 -30.54
CA THR A 644 7.33 -10.44 -30.76
C THR A 644 7.70 -10.34 -32.25
N ALA A 645 6.85 -10.84 -33.16
CA ALA A 645 7.08 -10.75 -34.59
C ALA A 645 7.09 -9.30 -35.09
N ASN A 646 6.26 -8.43 -34.49
CA ASN A 646 6.26 -7.00 -34.77
C ASN A 646 7.56 -6.33 -34.29
N ALA A 647 8.02 -6.61 -33.07
CA ALA A 647 9.30 -6.11 -32.56
C ALA A 647 10.47 -6.55 -33.47
N MET A 648 10.47 -7.81 -33.90
CA MET A 648 11.48 -8.33 -34.84
C MET A 648 11.40 -7.67 -36.23
N ALA A 649 10.19 -7.35 -36.71
CA ALA A 649 10.01 -6.62 -37.97
C ALA A 649 10.48 -5.16 -37.86
N GLU A 650 10.28 -4.53 -36.69
CA GLU A 650 10.81 -3.20 -36.37
C GLU A 650 12.33 -3.20 -36.36
N ILE A 651 12.98 -4.11 -35.62
CA ILE A 651 14.44 -4.24 -35.61
C ILE A 651 14.99 -4.42 -37.04
N ALA A 652 14.37 -5.31 -37.84
CA ALA A 652 14.82 -5.55 -39.21
C ALA A 652 14.63 -4.32 -40.13
N TYR A 653 13.60 -3.50 -39.90
CA TYR A 653 13.39 -2.25 -40.63
C TYR A 653 14.39 -1.19 -40.20
N ASP A 654 14.68 -1.07 -38.91
CA ASP A 654 15.61 -0.07 -38.39
C ASP A 654 17.07 -0.40 -38.74
N GLN A 655 17.40 -1.68 -39.00
CA GLN A 655 18.68 -2.09 -39.58
C GLN A 655 18.93 -1.51 -40.99
N ASP A 656 17.88 -1.32 -41.78
CA ASP A 656 17.94 -0.72 -43.12
C ASP A 656 16.57 -0.10 -43.49
N VAL A 657 16.40 1.19 -43.19
CA VAL A 657 15.11 1.89 -43.36
C VAL A 657 14.69 2.06 -44.83
N LEU A 658 15.60 1.75 -45.77
CA LEU A 658 15.34 1.75 -47.21
C LEU A 658 14.96 0.37 -47.76
N SER A 659 14.93 -0.67 -46.91
CA SER A 659 14.55 -2.02 -47.29
C SER A 659 13.04 -2.14 -47.52
N GLU A 660 12.63 -2.32 -48.79
CA GLU A 660 11.22 -2.55 -49.15
C GLU A 660 10.64 -3.79 -48.46
N GLU A 661 11.42 -4.88 -48.35
CA GLU A 661 10.98 -6.12 -47.71
C GLU A 661 10.72 -5.94 -46.22
N ALA A 662 11.61 -5.23 -45.52
CA ALA A 662 11.44 -4.96 -44.09
C ALA A 662 10.29 -3.98 -43.82
N ALA A 663 10.14 -2.95 -44.66
CA ALA A 663 9.03 -2.00 -44.58
C ALA A 663 7.66 -2.68 -44.80
N GLU A 664 7.54 -3.53 -45.83
CA GLU A 664 6.32 -4.32 -46.08
C GLU A 664 5.98 -5.24 -44.90
N LYS A 665 6.99 -5.89 -44.31
CA LYS A 665 6.81 -6.75 -43.15
C LYS A 665 6.35 -5.97 -41.91
N LYS A 666 6.95 -4.81 -41.63
CA LYS A 666 6.55 -3.91 -40.53
C LYS A 666 5.12 -3.40 -40.71
N GLU A 667 4.76 -2.97 -41.91
CA GLU A 667 3.38 -2.54 -42.22
C GLU A 667 2.38 -3.69 -42.01
N GLN A 668 2.72 -4.91 -42.45
CA GLN A 668 1.88 -6.08 -42.26
C GLN A 668 1.67 -6.42 -40.77
N THR A 669 2.74 -6.46 -39.97
CA THR A 669 2.63 -6.82 -38.55
C THR A 669 1.88 -5.76 -37.74
N VAL A 670 2.08 -4.47 -38.03
CA VAL A 670 1.32 -3.38 -37.40
C VAL A 670 -0.17 -3.49 -37.74
N ALA A 671 -0.51 -3.74 -39.01
CA ALA A 671 -1.91 -3.94 -39.40
C ALA A 671 -2.55 -5.15 -38.70
N ASP A 672 -1.80 -6.24 -38.55
CA ASP A 672 -2.26 -7.42 -37.83
C ASP A 672 -2.42 -7.15 -36.33
N ILE A 673 -1.55 -6.35 -35.69
CA ILE A 673 -1.69 -5.92 -34.29
C ILE A 673 -2.97 -5.08 -34.11
N VAL A 674 -3.16 -4.03 -34.90
CA VAL A 674 -4.32 -3.13 -34.79
C VAL A 674 -5.63 -3.91 -34.96
N GLU A 675 -5.67 -4.87 -35.88
CA GLU A 675 -6.85 -5.71 -36.10
C GLU A 675 -7.06 -6.73 -34.97
N CYS A 676 -6.03 -7.52 -34.65
CA CYS A 676 -6.19 -8.69 -33.78
C CYS A 676 -6.26 -8.33 -32.29
N SER A 677 -5.56 -7.28 -31.84
CA SER A 677 -5.56 -6.88 -30.44
C SER A 677 -6.94 -6.39 -30.00
N ASP A 678 -7.56 -5.46 -30.72
CA ASP A 678 -8.90 -4.96 -30.36
C ASP A 678 -9.94 -6.10 -30.38
N GLU A 679 -9.95 -6.96 -31.41
CA GLU A 679 -10.84 -8.12 -31.45
C GLU A 679 -10.60 -9.09 -30.27
N ALA A 680 -9.34 -9.28 -29.85
CA ALA A 680 -9.00 -10.08 -28.69
C ALA A 680 -9.54 -9.45 -27.40
N TYR A 681 -9.29 -8.16 -27.14
CA TYR A 681 -9.79 -7.45 -25.97
C TYR A 681 -11.33 -7.46 -25.92
N ILE A 682 -12.01 -7.34 -27.05
CA ILE A 682 -13.47 -7.50 -27.14
C ILE A 682 -13.89 -8.90 -26.69
N SER A 683 -13.22 -9.95 -27.17
CA SER A 683 -13.55 -11.33 -26.77
C SER A 683 -13.35 -11.57 -25.27
N LEU A 684 -12.26 -11.03 -24.71
CA LEU A 684 -11.96 -11.11 -23.27
C LEU A 684 -12.97 -10.32 -22.44
N ARG A 685 -13.39 -9.13 -22.91
CA ARG A 685 -14.46 -8.33 -22.30
C ARG A 685 -15.77 -9.11 -22.20
N GLU A 686 -16.18 -9.78 -23.28
CA GLU A 686 -17.42 -10.56 -23.26
C GLU A 686 -17.30 -11.76 -22.30
N ILE A 687 -16.15 -12.43 -22.25
CA ILE A 687 -15.89 -13.48 -21.24
C ILE A 687 -15.94 -12.92 -19.82
N ALA A 688 -15.33 -11.76 -19.56
CA ALA A 688 -15.34 -11.08 -18.27
C ALA A 688 -16.76 -10.71 -17.80
N LYS A 689 -17.69 -10.50 -18.74
CA LYS A 689 -19.13 -10.24 -18.47
C LYS A 689 -19.97 -11.51 -18.36
N SER A 690 -19.42 -12.66 -18.75
CA SER A 690 -20.13 -13.94 -18.81
C SER A 690 -19.98 -14.76 -17.52
N PRO A 691 -20.69 -15.90 -17.37
CA PRO A 691 -20.46 -16.85 -16.28
C PRO A 691 -19.02 -17.41 -16.22
N TYR A 692 -18.23 -17.28 -17.30
CA TYR A 692 -16.86 -17.77 -17.42
C TYR A 692 -15.79 -16.80 -16.87
N ARG A 693 -16.18 -15.63 -16.34
CA ARG A 693 -15.27 -14.64 -15.76
C ARG A 693 -14.18 -15.22 -14.86
N LYS A 694 -14.54 -16.22 -14.05
CA LYS A 694 -13.60 -16.90 -13.13
C LYS A 694 -12.40 -17.52 -13.82
N VAL A 695 -12.54 -17.93 -15.09
CA VAL A 695 -11.41 -18.45 -15.87
C VAL A 695 -10.37 -17.35 -16.10
N LEU A 696 -10.78 -16.10 -16.35
CA LEU A 696 -9.83 -14.99 -16.49
C LEU A 696 -9.15 -14.65 -15.16
N GLU A 697 -9.90 -14.72 -14.05
CA GLU A 697 -9.37 -14.53 -12.69
C GLU A 697 -8.38 -15.63 -12.26
N GLU A 698 -8.25 -16.73 -13.02
CA GLU A 698 -7.16 -17.71 -12.83
C GLU A 698 -5.81 -17.17 -13.35
N TYR A 699 -5.81 -16.22 -14.28
CA TYR A 699 -4.61 -15.72 -14.97
C TYR A 699 -4.32 -14.23 -14.75
N LEU A 700 -5.35 -13.43 -14.45
CA LEU A 700 -5.27 -11.97 -14.34
C LEU A 700 -5.80 -11.53 -12.98
N ASP A 701 -5.25 -10.43 -12.46
CA ASP A 701 -5.81 -9.78 -11.27
C ASP A 701 -7.31 -9.45 -11.48
N PRO A 702 -8.20 -9.68 -10.48
CA PRO A 702 -9.60 -9.27 -10.56
C PRO A 702 -9.82 -7.82 -11.01
N SER A 703 -8.93 -6.88 -10.64
CA SER A 703 -9.02 -5.49 -11.10
C SER A 703 -8.76 -5.35 -12.60
N TYR A 704 -7.86 -6.16 -13.16
CA TYR A 704 -7.66 -6.23 -14.61
C TYR A 704 -8.87 -6.86 -15.30
N VAL A 705 -9.48 -7.89 -14.72
CA VAL A 705 -10.70 -8.49 -15.27
C VAL A 705 -11.87 -7.47 -15.24
N ASP A 706 -11.94 -6.62 -14.22
CA ASP A 706 -12.87 -5.49 -14.18
C ASP A 706 -12.58 -4.46 -15.26
N ALA A 707 -11.32 -4.05 -15.42
CA ALA A 707 -10.91 -3.14 -16.49
C ALA A 707 -11.24 -3.71 -17.88
N LEU A 708 -10.98 -5.00 -18.11
CA LEU A 708 -11.36 -5.72 -19.34
C LEU A 708 -12.87 -5.69 -19.56
N ALA A 709 -13.68 -5.84 -18.51
CA ALA A 709 -15.13 -5.74 -18.62
C ALA A 709 -15.59 -4.34 -19.06
N GLU A 710 -14.82 -3.30 -18.73
CA GLU A 710 -15.10 -1.91 -19.11
C GLU A 710 -14.47 -1.52 -20.46
N TYR A 711 -13.67 -2.40 -21.08
CA TYR A 711 -13.01 -2.15 -22.35
C TYR A 711 -13.97 -1.64 -23.44
N VAL A 712 -13.57 -0.52 -24.06
CA VAL A 712 -14.29 0.12 -25.16
C VAL A 712 -13.61 -0.28 -26.46
N GLU A 713 -14.40 -0.84 -27.38
CA GLU A 713 -13.92 -1.22 -28.72
C GLU A 713 -13.49 0.03 -29.49
N GLU A 714 -12.33 -0.08 -30.15
CA GLU A 714 -11.81 0.96 -31.02
C GLU A 714 -12.71 1.17 -32.24
N THR A 715 -12.96 2.43 -32.59
CA THR A 715 -13.71 2.76 -33.79
C THR A 715 -12.89 2.50 -35.06
N ASP A 716 -13.57 2.27 -36.19
CA ASP A 716 -12.90 2.19 -37.51
C ASP A 716 -12.00 3.41 -37.76
N ARG A 717 -12.39 4.59 -37.24
CA ARG A 717 -11.62 5.82 -37.40
C ARG A 717 -10.33 5.81 -36.58
N GLU A 718 -10.35 5.29 -35.35
CA GLU A 718 -9.16 5.14 -34.52
C GLU A 718 -8.16 4.16 -35.16
N LYS A 719 -8.64 3.03 -35.68
CA LYS A 719 -7.81 2.07 -36.43
C LYS A 719 -7.19 2.69 -37.67
N GLU A 720 -7.95 3.49 -38.43
CA GLU A 720 -7.42 4.26 -39.57
C GLU A 720 -6.37 5.28 -39.16
N ILE A 721 -6.56 5.94 -38.00
CA ILE A 721 -5.60 6.88 -37.43
C ILE A 721 -4.30 6.15 -37.10
N ALA A 722 -4.34 5.05 -36.36
CA ALA A 722 -3.15 4.27 -35.98
C ALA A 722 -2.32 3.82 -37.20
N LEU A 723 -2.99 3.30 -38.24
CA LEU A 723 -2.32 2.89 -39.49
C LEU A 723 -1.71 4.08 -40.24
N LYS A 724 -2.41 5.22 -40.29
CA LYS A 724 -1.90 6.43 -40.95
C LYS A 724 -0.74 7.03 -40.16
N GLU A 725 -0.78 7.00 -38.84
CA GLU A 725 0.34 7.42 -37.99
C GLU A 725 1.58 6.58 -38.27
N ASN A 726 1.46 5.24 -38.31
CA ASN A 726 2.58 4.36 -38.67
C ASN A 726 3.17 4.69 -40.05
N SER A 727 2.32 4.94 -41.05
CA SER A 727 2.78 5.37 -42.38
C SER A 727 3.54 6.71 -42.34
N LEU A 728 3.08 7.69 -41.55
CA LEU A 728 3.76 8.98 -41.39
C LEU A 728 5.10 8.82 -40.65
N LYS A 729 5.20 7.89 -39.68
CA LYS A 729 6.47 7.56 -39.00
C LYS A 729 7.49 6.97 -39.97
N GLN A 730 7.07 6.07 -40.87
CA GLN A 730 7.95 5.55 -41.93
C GLN A 730 8.35 6.63 -42.95
N GLU A 731 7.41 7.51 -43.33
CA GLU A 731 7.70 8.65 -44.21
C GLU A 731 8.73 9.60 -43.57
N TYR A 732 8.59 9.88 -42.26
CA TYR A 732 9.57 10.61 -41.48
C TYR A 732 10.93 9.91 -41.49
N ALA A 733 10.99 8.61 -41.19
CA ALA A 733 12.24 7.86 -41.14
C ALA A 733 13.00 7.89 -42.47
N GLN A 734 12.28 7.78 -43.60
CA GLN A 734 12.87 7.89 -44.93
C GLN A 734 13.32 9.32 -45.25
N ALA A 735 12.48 10.32 -44.97
CA ALA A 735 12.80 11.72 -45.23
C ALA A 735 13.99 12.20 -44.38
N ALA A 736 14.11 11.73 -43.14
CA ALA A 736 15.22 12.06 -42.24
C ALA A 736 16.59 11.60 -42.78
N GLN A 737 16.63 10.61 -43.68
CA GLN A 737 17.85 10.11 -44.33
C GLN A 737 18.26 10.92 -45.58
N GLU A 738 17.41 11.84 -46.06
CA GLU A 738 17.74 12.66 -47.22
C GLU A 738 18.83 13.70 -46.91
N GLU A 739 19.73 13.95 -47.86
CA GLU A 739 20.71 15.04 -47.74
C GLU A 739 20.08 16.36 -48.20
N TYR A 740 19.94 17.30 -47.27
CA TYR A 740 19.43 18.65 -47.52
C TYR A 740 20.56 19.62 -47.87
N SER A 741 20.30 20.57 -48.78
CA SER A 741 21.25 21.61 -49.16
C SER A 741 20.69 23.03 -48.99
N PHE A 742 21.56 23.99 -48.70
CA PHE A 742 21.23 25.41 -48.49
C PHE A 742 22.24 26.31 -49.23
N GLU A 743 21.74 27.27 -50.02
CA GLU A 743 22.59 28.24 -50.71
C GLU A 743 22.93 29.42 -49.77
N TYR A 744 24.21 29.58 -49.44
CA TYR A 744 24.72 30.67 -48.61
C TYR A 744 25.89 31.37 -49.28
N GLN A 745 25.77 32.70 -49.45
CA GLN A 745 26.78 33.56 -50.12
C GLN A 745 27.21 33.09 -51.52
N GLY A 746 26.32 32.40 -52.25
CA GLY A 746 26.57 31.90 -53.61
C GLY A 746 27.30 30.55 -53.67
N GLU A 747 27.47 29.88 -52.53
CA GLU A 747 27.92 28.49 -52.42
C GLU A 747 26.80 27.60 -51.88
N GLU A 748 26.78 26.35 -52.31
CA GLU A 748 25.88 25.32 -51.79
C GLU A 748 26.54 24.63 -50.58
N TRP A 749 25.77 24.54 -49.50
CA TRP A 749 26.15 23.86 -48.26
C TRP A 749 25.26 22.64 -48.08
N THR A 750 25.85 21.52 -47.68
CA THR A 750 25.13 20.33 -47.19
C THR A 750 25.52 20.06 -45.75
N VAL A 751 24.78 19.20 -45.04
CA VAL A 751 25.13 18.79 -43.67
C VAL A 751 26.54 18.19 -43.63
N GLN A 752 26.88 17.31 -44.58
CA GLN A 752 28.20 16.69 -44.66
C GLN A 752 29.32 17.73 -44.81
N ARG A 753 29.15 18.68 -45.74
CA ARG A 753 30.13 19.75 -45.93
C ARG A 753 30.23 20.65 -44.70
N PHE A 754 29.09 21.00 -44.11
CA PHE A 754 29.03 21.81 -42.90
C PHE A 754 29.85 21.17 -41.78
N THR A 755 29.61 19.90 -41.46
CA THR A 755 30.37 19.17 -40.42
C THR A 755 31.88 19.13 -40.69
N GLN A 756 32.30 19.04 -41.95
CA GLN A 756 33.73 19.01 -42.32
C GLN A 756 34.42 20.39 -42.26
N GLU A 757 33.68 21.47 -42.53
CA GLU A 757 34.25 22.81 -42.69
C GLU A 757 33.89 23.77 -41.53
N MET A 758 33.02 23.38 -40.59
CA MET A 758 32.46 24.27 -39.56
C MET A 758 33.51 24.96 -38.67
N ASP A 759 34.62 24.29 -38.37
CA ASP A 759 35.72 24.84 -37.56
C ASP A 759 36.43 26.02 -38.23
N SER A 760 36.29 26.15 -39.55
CA SER A 760 36.90 27.23 -40.34
C SER A 760 35.98 28.43 -40.54
N LEU A 761 34.71 28.32 -40.13
CA LEU A 761 33.68 29.35 -40.29
C LEU A 761 33.66 30.34 -39.12
N SER A 762 33.16 31.55 -39.37
CA SER A 762 32.87 32.49 -38.27
C SER A 762 31.61 32.04 -37.53
N GLN A 763 31.48 32.37 -36.24
CA GLN A 763 30.28 32.05 -35.45
C GLN A 763 28.97 32.54 -36.13
N GLU A 764 29.03 33.69 -36.82
CA GLU A 764 27.90 34.24 -37.58
C GLU A 764 27.56 33.38 -38.81
N ASP A 765 28.57 32.96 -39.57
CA ASP A 765 28.39 32.11 -40.76
C ASP A 765 27.96 30.69 -40.37
N THR A 766 28.56 30.10 -39.33
CA THR A 766 28.18 28.78 -38.78
C THR A 766 26.71 28.76 -38.39
N ALA A 767 26.26 29.75 -37.62
CA ALA A 767 24.87 29.84 -37.19
C ALA A 767 23.91 30.05 -38.37
N ALA A 768 24.30 30.86 -39.36
CA ALA A 768 23.46 31.13 -40.53
C ALA A 768 23.32 29.92 -41.45
N ILE A 769 24.40 29.16 -41.68
CA ILE A 769 24.40 27.96 -42.51
C ILE A 769 23.62 26.84 -41.80
N TYR A 770 23.90 26.59 -40.51
CA TYR A 770 23.21 25.55 -39.74
C TYR A 770 21.69 25.76 -39.69
N GLN A 771 21.25 26.98 -39.37
CA GLN A 771 19.82 27.31 -39.37
C GLN A 771 19.21 27.34 -40.78
N GLY A 772 20.00 27.63 -41.81
CA GLY A 772 19.59 27.52 -43.20
C GLY A 772 19.32 26.07 -43.61
N LEU A 773 20.24 25.15 -43.30
CA LEU A 773 20.09 23.72 -43.53
C LEU A 773 18.87 23.15 -42.78
N ASN A 774 18.73 23.48 -41.49
CA ASN A 774 17.59 23.02 -40.70
C ASN A 774 16.27 23.63 -41.15
N LYS A 775 16.28 24.84 -41.72
CA LYS A 775 15.07 25.40 -42.33
C LYS A 775 14.61 24.62 -43.56
N GLU A 776 15.53 24.23 -44.44
CA GLU A 776 15.20 23.41 -45.62
C GLU A 776 14.74 22.00 -45.20
N ARG A 777 15.39 21.40 -44.19
CA ARG A 777 14.96 20.14 -43.60
C ARG A 777 13.58 20.22 -42.96
N ASN A 778 13.34 21.24 -42.13
CA ASN A 778 12.07 21.50 -41.47
C ASN A 778 10.93 21.78 -42.46
N ALA A 779 11.23 22.25 -43.69
CA ALA A 779 10.21 22.42 -44.73
C ALA A 779 9.65 21.07 -45.24
N VAL A 780 10.34 19.97 -44.99
CA VAL A 780 9.88 18.59 -45.28
C VAL A 780 9.40 17.92 -44.00
N LEU A 781 10.28 17.76 -43.01
CA LEU A 781 9.96 17.04 -41.77
C LEU A 781 8.88 17.76 -40.95
N GLY A 782 8.81 19.08 -41.01
CA GLY A 782 7.79 19.85 -40.31
C GLY A 782 6.38 19.62 -40.86
N GLU A 783 6.24 19.42 -42.18
CA GLU A 783 4.92 19.14 -42.77
C GLU A 783 4.39 17.77 -42.31
N ILE A 784 5.27 16.77 -42.21
CA ILE A 784 4.93 15.46 -41.62
C ILE A 784 4.49 15.64 -40.16
N TYR A 785 5.19 16.48 -39.39
CA TYR A 785 4.83 16.76 -38.00
C TYR A 785 3.46 17.45 -37.88
N LEU A 786 3.11 18.38 -38.77
CA LEU A 786 1.79 19.00 -38.80
C LEU A 786 0.69 17.98 -39.05
N GLU A 787 0.90 17.03 -39.98
CA GLU A 787 -0.04 15.94 -40.20
C GLU A 787 -0.20 15.06 -38.96
N LEU A 788 0.91 14.70 -38.30
CA LEU A 788 0.88 13.94 -37.04
C LEU A 788 0.13 14.69 -35.92
N VAL A 789 0.39 15.98 -35.73
CA VAL A 789 -0.27 16.81 -34.69
C VAL A 789 -1.77 16.91 -34.93
N ALA A 790 -2.19 17.09 -36.19
CA ALA A 790 -3.60 17.13 -36.55
C ALA A 790 -4.29 15.78 -36.31
N LEU A 791 -3.65 14.68 -36.73
CA LEU A 791 -4.16 13.32 -36.59
C LEU A 791 -4.30 12.91 -35.11
N ARG A 792 -3.28 13.18 -34.30
CA ARG A 792 -3.28 12.90 -32.84
C ARG A 792 -4.31 13.74 -32.09
N ASN A 793 -4.50 15.01 -32.46
CA ASN A 793 -5.57 15.80 -31.84
C ASN A 793 -6.97 15.34 -32.26
N GLU A 794 -7.13 14.74 -33.45
CA GLU A 794 -8.39 14.09 -33.81
C GLU A 794 -8.66 12.89 -32.90
N GLU A 795 -7.66 12.03 -32.65
CA GLU A 795 -7.74 10.91 -31.72
C GLU A 795 -8.11 11.35 -30.29
N ALA A 796 -7.45 12.39 -29.78
CA ALA A 796 -7.74 12.96 -28.48
C ALA A 796 -9.21 13.43 -28.36
N GLN A 797 -9.74 14.07 -29.40
CA GLN A 797 -11.14 14.53 -29.44
C GLN A 797 -12.13 13.37 -29.47
N ILE A 798 -11.81 12.28 -30.19
CA ILE A 798 -12.62 11.05 -30.20
C ILE A 798 -12.73 10.49 -28.77
N ASN A 799 -11.62 10.52 -28.04
CA ASN A 799 -11.50 10.03 -26.66
C ASN A 799 -11.95 11.05 -25.59
N GLY A 800 -12.47 12.22 -25.99
CA GLY A 800 -13.08 13.20 -25.09
C GLY A 800 -12.12 14.20 -24.44
N TYR A 801 -10.90 14.33 -24.97
CA TYR A 801 -9.87 15.26 -24.51
C TYR A 801 -9.81 16.54 -25.34
N ASP A 802 -9.39 17.65 -24.72
CA ASP A 802 -9.27 18.94 -25.41
C ASP A 802 -8.08 18.98 -26.38
N ASN A 803 -7.01 18.25 -26.06
CA ASN A 803 -5.79 18.14 -26.86
C ASN A 803 -5.05 16.82 -26.58
N TYR A 804 -4.16 16.43 -27.49
CA TYR A 804 -3.44 15.16 -27.40
C TYR A 804 -2.47 15.05 -26.22
N ALA A 805 -1.87 16.15 -25.75
CA ALA A 805 -0.96 16.07 -24.60
C ALA A 805 -1.72 15.66 -23.32
N GLU A 806 -2.98 16.07 -23.15
CA GLU A 806 -3.80 15.65 -22.01
C GLU A 806 -4.15 14.16 -22.12
N TYR A 807 -4.56 13.72 -23.31
CA TYR A 807 -4.84 12.32 -23.60
C TYR A 807 -3.61 11.43 -23.36
N ALA A 808 -2.43 11.84 -23.86
CA ALA A 808 -1.21 11.06 -23.76
C ALA A 808 -0.70 10.94 -22.31
N TYR A 809 -0.82 12.00 -21.49
CA TYR A 809 -0.40 11.93 -20.10
C TYR A 809 -1.25 10.95 -19.29
N GLU A 810 -2.58 10.96 -19.49
CA GLU A 810 -3.50 10.14 -18.70
C GLU A 810 -3.64 8.70 -19.24
N ASN A 811 -3.77 8.51 -20.56
CA ASN A 811 -4.10 7.21 -21.15
C ASN A 811 -2.91 6.50 -21.78
N LEU A 812 -2.01 7.24 -22.44
CA LEU A 812 -0.85 6.61 -23.09
C LEU A 812 0.23 6.24 -22.07
N TYR A 813 0.58 7.16 -21.16
CA TYR A 813 1.67 6.99 -20.20
C TYR A 813 1.23 6.79 -18.74
N ILE A 814 -0.08 6.87 -18.46
CA ILE A 814 -0.68 6.56 -17.15
C ILE A 814 0.00 7.33 -16.00
N ARG A 815 0.24 8.64 -16.21
CA ARG A 815 0.96 9.48 -15.24
C ARG A 815 0.07 9.83 -14.05
N ASP A 816 0.64 9.72 -12.85
CA ASP A 816 0.01 10.18 -11.60
C ASP A 816 0.23 11.68 -11.31
N TYR A 817 0.76 12.42 -12.28
CA TYR A 817 0.87 13.88 -12.27
C TYR A 817 0.25 14.50 -13.52
N THR A 818 -0.24 15.73 -13.38
CA THR A 818 -1.00 16.40 -14.44
C THR A 818 -0.11 17.24 -15.37
N LEU A 819 -0.63 17.61 -16.54
CA LEU A 819 0.01 18.63 -17.41
C LEU A 819 0.32 19.94 -16.69
N LYS A 820 -0.48 20.29 -15.67
CA LYS A 820 -0.22 21.47 -14.86
C LYS A 820 1.03 21.27 -14.00
N ASP A 821 1.20 20.10 -13.39
CA ASP A 821 2.36 19.81 -12.57
C ASP A 821 3.65 19.81 -13.41
N ALA A 822 3.60 19.26 -14.64
CA ALA A 822 4.67 19.38 -15.62
C ALA A 822 5.04 20.84 -15.95
N LYS A 823 4.04 21.69 -16.23
CA LYS A 823 4.27 23.13 -16.49
C LYS A 823 4.82 23.86 -15.26
N ASP A 824 4.46 23.42 -14.06
CA ASP A 824 4.97 23.96 -12.80
C ASP A 824 6.44 23.56 -12.61
N LEU A 825 6.79 22.30 -12.91
CA LEU A 825 8.17 21.81 -12.96
C LEU A 825 9.02 22.59 -13.96
N PHE A 826 8.54 22.81 -15.20
CA PHE A 826 9.24 23.63 -16.19
C PHE A 826 9.55 25.05 -15.69
N ARG A 827 8.64 25.65 -14.91
CA ARG A 827 8.87 26.97 -14.29
C ARG A 827 9.95 26.91 -13.22
N GLU A 828 9.99 25.82 -12.45
CA GLU A 828 11.02 25.59 -11.44
C GLU A 828 12.39 25.36 -12.08
N ILE A 829 12.48 24.53 -13.12
CA ILE A 829 13.71 24.31 -13.90
C ILE A 829 14.30 25.65 -14.38
N ARG A 830 13.48 26.53 -14.97
CA ARG A 830 13.94 27.85 -15.43
C ARG A 830 14.47 28.75 -14.30
N LYS A 831 13.94 28.57 -13.09
CA LYS A 831 14.17 29.48 -11.97
C LYS A 831 15.34 29.05 -11.11
N GLU A 832 15.45 27.75 -10.83
CA GLU A 832 16.41 27.19 -9.88
C GLU A 832 17.50 26.36 -10.58
N VAL A 833 17.18 25.62 -11.64
CA VAL A 833 18.14 24.70 -12.30
C VAL A 833 18.98 25.39 -13.39
N VAL A 834 18.37 26.23 -14.23
CA VAL A 834 19.09 26.95 -15.30
C VAL A 834 20.29 27.76 -14.77
N PRO A 835 20.20 28.50 -13.64
CA PRO A 835 21.36 29.19 -13.08
C PRO A 835 22.51 28.24 -12.73
N VAL A 836 22.24 27.13 -12.03
CA VAL A 836 23.26 26.16 -11.61
C VAL A 836 23.93 25.49 -12.82
N LEU A 837 23.14 25.10 -13.83
CA LEU A 837 23.69 24.56 -15.07
C LEU A 837 24.49 25.59 -15.87
N THR A 838 24.17 26.88 -15.75
CA THR A 838 24.99 27.93 -16.35
C THR A 838 26.36 27.99 -15.68
N ASP A 839 26.43 27.91 -14.35
CA ASP A 839 27.69 27.85 -13.61
C ASP A 839 28.50 26.59 -13.99
N ILE A 840 27.86 25.43 -14.14
CA ILE A 840 28.52 24.20 -14.60
C ILE A 840 29.09 24.37 -16.02
N ARG A 841 28.32 24.97 -16.95
CA ARG A 841 28.80 25.25 -18.32
C ARG A 841 29.97 26.23 -18.33
N GLU A 842 29.91 27.29 -17.52
CA GLU A 842 31.02 28.24 -17.38
C GLU A 842 32.27 27.53 -16.86
N TYR A 843 32.14 26.68 -15.84
CA TYR A 843 33.25 25.85 -15.35
C TYR A 843 33.83 24.94 -16.45
N LEU A 844 32.98 24.24 -17.21
CA LEU A 844 33.41 23.36 -18.30
C LEU A 844 34.10 24.11 -19.45
N THR A 845 33.75 25.38 -19.68
CA THR A 845 34.37 26.21 -20.74
C THR A 845 35.65 26.91 -20.29
N GLU A 846 35.81 27.22 -19.00
CA GLU A 846 37.01 27.88 -18.48
C GLU A 846 38.05 26.87 -17.95
N GLU A 847 37.67 26.06 -16.96
CA GLU A 847 38.56 25.14 -16.25
C GLU A 847 38.52 23.72 -16.83
N GLY A 848 37.34 23.30 -17.30
CA GLY A 848 37.09 22.01 -17.94
C GLY A 848 37.39 21.95 -19.44
N ALA A 849 37.91 23.02 -20.05
CA ALA A 849 38.13 23.08 -21.50
C ALA A 849 39.03 21.96 -22.04
N LYS A 850 39.97 21.47 -21.21
CA LYS A 850 40.79 20.29 -21.51
C LYS A 850 39.96 19.01 -21.65
N TYR A 851 38.86 18.88 -20.91
CA TYR A 851 37.99 17.70 -20.94
C TYR A 851 37.10 17.66 -22.19
N GLN A 852 36.88 18.79 -22.87
CA GLN A 852 36.17 18.81 -24.15
C GLN A 852 36.92 18.08 -25.27
N GLU A 853 38.26 17.96 -25.18
CA GLU A 853 39.02 17.13 -26.13
C GLU A 853 38.69 15.64 -25.98
N ILE A 854 38.39 15.18 -24.75
CA ILE A 854 37.97 13.81 -24.48
C ILE A 854 36.57 13.56 -25.07
N TYR A 855 35.69 14.56 -25.02
CA TYR A 855 34.34 14.46 -25.56
C TYR A 855 34.32 14.13 -27.06
N ASN A 856 35.24 14.74 -27.82
CA ASN A 856 35.35 14.54 -29.27
C ASN A 856 36.32 13.40 -29.64
N SER A 857 36.86 12.67 -28.66
CA SER A 857 37.83 11.60 -28.93
C SER A 857 37.11 10.34 -29.41
N GLN A 858 37.58 9.78 -30.53
CA GLN A 858 37.07 8.50 -31.03
C GLN A 858 37.61 7.33 -30.21
N ILE A 859 36.77 6.28 -30.09
CA ILE A 859 37.16 5.02 -29.48
C ILE A 859 37.83 4.10 -30.51
N THR A 860 38.79 3.30 -30.05
CA THR A 860 39.54 2.35 -30.91
C THR A 860 39.11 0.90 -30.76
N VAL A 861 38.05 0.64 -29.98
CA VAL A 861 37.53 -0.71 -29.71
C VAL A 861 36.47 -1.11 -30.72
N ASP A 862 36.28 -2.41 -30.91
CA ASP A 862 35.12 -2.93 -31.65
C ASP A 862 33.86 -2.65 -30.82
N GLN A 863 32.79 -2.20 -31.48
CA GLN A 863 31.51 -1.89 -30.81
C GLN A 863 30.95 -3.11 -30.07
N ASN A 864 31.18 -4.32 -30.59
CA ASN A 864 30.77 -5.58 -29.95
C ASN A 864 31.51 -5.86 -28.63
N ASP A 865 32.64 -5.19 -28.36
CA ASP A 865 33.43 -5.38 -27.14
C ASP A 865 33.01 -4.44 -25.99
N ILE A 866 32.08 -3.49 -26.22
CA ILE A 866 31.61 -2.53 -25.21
C ILE A 866 30.87 -3.21 -24.05
N PHE A 867 29.83 -4.01 -24.33
CA PHE A 867 29.11 -4.75 -23.28
C PHE A 867 30.03 -5.70 -22.47
N PRO A 868 30.90 -6.51 -23.09
CA PRO A 868 31.92 -7.27 -22.36
C PRO A 868 32.83 -6.42 -21.47
N ALA A 869 33.13 -5.17 -21.86
CA ALA A 869 33.95 -4.25 -21.07
C ALA A 869 33.19 -3.67 -19.86
N ILE A 870 31.88 -3.45 -19.98
CA ILE A 870 31.01 -2.96 -18.89
C ILE A 870 30.76 -4.06 -17.85
N ARG A 871 30.56 -5.31 -18.29
CA ARG A 871 30.19 -6.47 -17.46
C ARG A 871 30.92 -6.59 -16.10
N PRO A 872 32.26 -6.47 -15.97
CA PRO A 872 32.94 -6.64 -14.68
C PRO A 872 32.63 -5.55 -13.64
N TYR A 873 32.04 -4.43 -14.07
CA TYR A 873 31.68 -3.32 -13.19
C TYR A 873 30.23 -3.43 -12.69
N LEU A 874 29.37 -4.18 -13.41
CA LEU A 874 28.02 -4.50 -12.93
C LEU A 874 28.04 -5.35 -11.66
N GLU A 875 28.97 -6.31 -11.55
CA GLU A 875 29.16 -7.12 -10.33
C GLU A 875 29.52 -6.27 -9.10
N GLN A 876 30.10 -5.08 -9.31
CA GLN A 876 30.42 -4.12 -8.24
C GLN A 876 29.23 -3.24 -7.85
N VAL A 877 28.18 -3.22 -8.68
CA VAL A 877 26.88 -2.62 -8.35
C VAL A 877 26.05 -3.70 -7.65
N ASP A 878 25.58 -4.72 -8.40
CA ASP A 878 24.88 -5.87 -7.83
C ASP A 878 25.09 -7.11 -8.73
N PRO A 879 25.33 -8.32 -8.17
CA PRO A 879 25.45 -9.55 -8.94
C PRO A 879 24.26 -9.88 -9.84
N GLU A 880 23.03 -9.46 -9.50
CA GLU A 880 21.83 -9.71 -10.31
C GLU A 880 21.94 -9.03 -11.70
N LEU A 881 22.53 -7.84 -11.78
CA LEU A 881 22.80 -7.17 -13.07
C LEU A 881 23.77 -7.96 -13.96
N THR A 882 24.69 -8.70 -13.36
CA THR A 882 25.65 -9.52 -14.13
C THR A 882 24.98 -10.73 -14.75
N GLU A 883 23.97 -11.29 -14.08
CA GLU A 883 23.19 -12.42 -14.60
C GLU A 883 22.44 -12.03 -15.90
N ALA A 884 21.74 -10.89 -15.88
CA ALA A 884 21.06 -10.36 -17.06
C ALA A 884 22.05 -10.08 -18.21
N MET A 885 23.20 -9.45 -17.93
CA MET A 885 24.25 -9.18 -18.93
C MET A 885 24.81 -10.48 -19.53
N ASP A 886 25.06 -11.50 -18.71
CA ASP A 886 25.55 -12.79 -19.18
C ASP A 886 24.56 -13.49 -20.10
N HIS A 887 23.27 -13.45 -19.76
CA HIS A 887 22.21 -14.00 -20.60
C HIS A 887 22.17 -13.29 -21.95
N MET A 888 22.08 -11.95 -21.93
CA MET A 888 22.05 -11.09 -23.13
C MET A 888 23.20 -11.38 -24.09
N LEU A 889 24.43 -11.43 -23.55
CA LEU A 889 25.64 -11.72 -24.31
C LEU A 889 25.64 -13.14 -24.89
N SER A 890 25.17 -14.12 -24.11
CA SER A 890 25.16 -15.52 -24.54
C SER A 890 24.18 -15.80 -25.68
N CYS A 891 23.05 -15.08 -25.71
CA CYS A 891 22.02 -15.18 -26.73
C CYS A 891 22.24 -14.20 -27.90
N GLY A 892 23.16 -13.23 -27.78
CA GLY A 892 23.46 -12.23 -28.81
C GLY A 892 22.30 -11.25 -29.03
N LEU A 893 21.74 -10.71 -27.94
CA LEU A 893 20.50 -9.93 -27.95
C LEU A 893 20.74 -8.42 -28.02
N TYR A 894 21.65 -8.04 -28.89
CA TYR A 894 21.97 -6.65 -29.15
C TYR A 894 22.42 -6.47 -30.59
N ASP A 895 22.19 -5.28 -31.15
CA ASP A 895 22.73 -4.81 -32.42
C ASP A 895 23.42 -3.47 -32.21
N VAL A 896 24.75 -3.47 -32.24
CA VAL A 896 25.62 -2.30 -32.04
C VAL A 896 26.52 -2.04 -33.25
N GLU A 897 26.25 -2.67 -34.39
CA GLU A 897 27.08 -2.49 -35.60
C GLU A 897 26.68 -1.22 -36.36
N GLU A 898 27.65 -0.50 -36.91
CA GLU A 898 27.39 0.66 -37.78
C GLU A 898 26.72 0.22 -39.10
N GLY A 899 25.75 0.99 -39.58
CA GLY A 899 25.07 0.74 -40.85
C GLY A 899 24.82 2.00 -41.67
N THR A 900 25.04 1.94 -42.98
CA THR A 900 24.89 3.11 -43.88
C THR A 900 23.47 3.68 -43.93
N TYR A 901 22.46 2.81 -43.78
CA TYR A 901 21.03 3.16 -43.80
C TYR A 901 20.33 2.71 -42.52
N LYS A 902 21.11 2.51 -41.45
CA LYS A 902 20.59 2.17 -40.14
C LYS A 902 19.85 3.38 -39.56
N ALA A 903 18.76 3.14 -38.85
CA ALA A 903 18.04 4.19 -38.16
C ALA A 903 18.93 4.79 -37.06
N GLN A 904 19.01 6.11 -37.01
CA GLN A 904 19.81 6.84 -36.01
C GLN A 904 19.05 6.93 -34.67
N VAL A 905 18.88 5.79 -34.01
CA VAL A 905 18.15 5.63 -32.74
C VAL A 905 18.81 4.59 -31.84
N GLY A 906 18.59 4.73 -30.53
CA GLY A 906 18.86 3.69 -29.53
C GLY A 906 17.56 3.31 -28.84
N PHE A 907 17.29 2.02 -28.66
CA PHE A 907 16.15 1.54 -27.89
C PHE A 907 16.32 0.09 -27.43
N THR A 908 15.53 -0.29 -26.45
CA THR A 908 15.34 -1.67 -26.00
C THR A 908 13.88 -2.08 -26.21
N THR A 909 13.66 -3.23 -26.86
CA THR A 909 12.31 -3.73 -27.15
C THR A 909 12.07 -5.12 -26.57
N ASP A 910 10.83 -5.37 -26.16
CA ASP A 910 10.42 -6.62 -25.50
C ASP A 910 10.22 -7.74 -26.52
N LEU A 911 10.78 -8.91 -26.24
CA LEU A 911 10.60 -10.16 -26.95
C LEU A 911 9.78 -11.14 -26.08
N ASN A 912 8.61 -10.67 -25.63
CA ASN A 912 7.71 -11.32 -24.67
C ASN A 912 7.48 -12.82 -24.86
N TYR A 913 7.41 -13.32 -26.11
CA TYR A 913 7.25 -14.76 -26.36
C TYR A 913 8.41 -15.62 -25.85
N TYR A 914 9.62 -15.04 -25.82
CA TYR A 914 10.86 -15.68 -25.37
C TYR A 914 11.23 -15.35 -23.93
N GLY A 915 10.45 -14.48 -23.27
CA GLY A 915 10.71 -13.99 -21.92
C GLY A 915 11.93 -13.08 -21.84
N ASP A 916 12.21 -12.28 -22.86
CA ASP A 916 13.50 -11.60 -23.04
C ASP A 916 13.34 -10.26 -23.76
N ALA A 917 14.42 -9.53 -24.03
CA ALA A 917 14.42 -8.29 -24.79
C ALA A 917 15.56 -8.24 -25.82
N PHE A 918 15.62 -7.14 -26.58
CA PHE A 918 16.68 -6.87 -27.54
C PHE A 918 17.10 -5.40 -27.50
N ILE A 919 18.40 -5.15 -27.48
CA ILE A 919 18.99 -3.80 -27.55
C ILE A 919 19.35 -3.44 -28.99
N PHE A 920 18.93 -2.29 -29.48
CA PHE A 920 19.32 -1.76 -30.78
C PHE A 920 20.00 -0.40 -30.61
N LEU A 921 21.20 -0.23 -31.15
CA LEU A 921 22.00 0.98 -31.08
C LEU A 921 22.61 1.35 -32.43
N ASP A 922 22.58 2.63 -32.79
CA ASP A 922 23.45 3.21 -33.81
C ASP A 922 24.61 3.96 -33.13
N PRO A 923 25.85 3.43 -33.15
CA PRO A 923 26.96 3.98 -32.39
C PRO A 923 27.59 5.22 -33.05
N ASP A 924 28.04 6.17 -32.24
CA ASP A 924 28.72 7.40 -32.67
C ASP A 924 30.25 7.23 -32.83
N GLY A 925 30.81 6.13 -32.31
CA GLY A 925 32.25 5.86 -32.33
C GLY A 925 33.03 6.65 -31.28
N THR A 926 32.38 7.07 -30.19
CA THR A 926 32.98 7.87 -29.11
C THR A 926 32.77 7.23 -27.74
N TYR A 927 33.28 7.83 -26.66
CA TYR A 927 33.04 7.32 -25.32
C TYR A 927 31.54 7.27 -24.96
N TYR A 928 30.71 8.09 -25.64
CA TYR A 928 29.26 8.15 -25.43
C TYR A 928 28.57 6.81 -25.72
N ASP A 929 29.14 5.98 -26.62
CA ASP A 929 28.63 4.63 -26.91
C ASP A 929 28.59 3.74 -25.66
N TYR A 930 29.51 3.94 -24.71
CA TYR A 930 29.47 3.24 -23.41
C TYR A 930 28.30 3.71 -22.54
N THR A 931 28.02 5.02 -22.51
CA THR A 931 26.90 5.58 -21.76
C THR A 931 25.57 5.07 -22.31
N VAL A 932 25.40 5.11 -23.64
CA VAL A 932 24.20 4.61 -24.32
C VAL A 932 24.04 3.09 -24.14
N SER A 933 25.15 2.33 -24.16
CA SER A 933 25.10 0.90 -23.85
C SER A 933 24.65 0.61 -22.42
N VAL A 934 25.10 1.41 -21.44
CA VAL A 934 24.63 1.30 -20.05
C VAL A 934 23.16 1.65 -19.94
N HIS A 935 22.72 2.71 -20.63
CA HIS A 935 21.33 3.16 -20.69
C HIS A 935 20.40 2.03 -21.14
N GLU A 936 20.66 1.46 -22.33
CA GLU A 936 19.84 0.38 -22.88
C GLU A 936 19.94 -0.91 -22.07
N PHE A 937 21.10 -1.19 -21.48
CA PHE A 937 21.22 -2.33 -20.58
C PHE A 937 20.33 -2.18 -19.33
N GLY A 938 20.11 -0.97 -18.83
CA GLY A 938 19.17 -0.72 -17.74
C GLY A 938 17.73 -1.10 -18.12
N HIS A 939 17.28 -0.73 -19.32
CA HIS A 939 15.99 -1.17 -19.86
C HIS A 939 15.94 -2.69 -20.06
N TYR A 940 17.00 -3.27 -20.64
CA TYR A 940 17.10 -4.72 -20.84
C TYR A 940 17.01 -5.48 -19.52
N ASN A 941 17.71 -5.03 -18.48
CA ASN A 941 17.67 -5.65 -17.15
C ASN A 941 16.24 -5.68 -16.59
N ARG A 942 15.47 -4.60 -16.78
CA ARG A 942 14.06 -4.56 -16.40
C ARG A 942 13.23 -5.58 -17.18
N PHE A 943 13.39 -5.67 -18.51
CA PHE A 943 12.65 -6.66 -19.30
C PHE A 943 13.06 -8.09 -18.98
N TYR A 944 14.34 -8.34 -18.72
CA TYR A 944 14.87 -9.63 -18.30
C TYR A 944 14.16 -10.10 -17.02
N HIS A 945 13.96 -9.23 -16.04
CA HIS A 945 13.30 -9.62 -14.79
C HIS A 945 11.77 -9.47 -14.77
N ASN A 946 11.15 -8.81 -15.75
CA ASN A 946 9.70 -8.59 -15.79
C ASN A 946 8.91 -9.90 -15.94
N THR A 947 8.08 -10.26 -14.98
CA THR A 947 7.21 -11.44 -15.01
C THR A 947 5.77 -11.17 -15.44
N GLU A 948 5.41 -9.90 -15.67
CA GLU A 948 4.05 -9.49 -16.05
C GLU A 948 3.62 -10.10 -17.39
N GLY A 949 2.37 -10.55 -17.46
CA GLY A 949 1.78 -11.00 -18.71
C GLY A 949 1.56 -9.83 -19.68
N LEU A 950 1.56 -10.11 -20.99
CA LEU A 950 1.30 -9.12 -22.06
C LEU A 950 0.08 -8.21 -21.79
N LEU A 951 -0.98 -8.73 -21.18
CA LEU A 951 -2.21 -7.99 -20.91
C LEU A 951 -2.15 -7.10 -19.65
N GLU A 952 -1.14 -7.30 -18.79
CA GLU A 952 -0.99 -6.62 -17.49
C GLU A 952 0.09 -5.52 -17.55
N GLN A 953 0.92 -5.51 -18.59
CA GLN A 953 1.99 -4.53 -18.77
C GLN A 953 1.39 -3.11 -18.91
N GLY A 954 1.79 -2.21 -18.01
CA GLY A 954 1.55 -0.78 -18.08
C GLY A 954 2.64 -0.04 -18.86
N ASN A 955 2.34 1.18 -19.29
CA ASN A 955 3.24 2.02 -20.08
C ASN A 955 3.81 3.19 -19.25
N ASN A 956 4.28 2.92 -18.02
CA ASN A 956 4.94 3.93 -17.20
C ASN A 956 6.41 4.12 -17.60
N VAL A 957 6.59 4.91 -18.64
CA VAL A 957 7.91 5.24 -19.21
C VAL A 957 8.76 6.12 -18.30
N ASP A 958 8.15 6.91 -17.42
CA ASP A 958 8.89 7.81 -16.52
C ASP A 958 9.68 7.02 -15.49
N LEU A 959 9.11 5.92 -14.99
CA LEU A 959 9.80 4.96 -14.15
C LEU A 959 10.81 4.13 -14.96
N SER A 960 10.46 3.76 -16.20
CA SER A 960 11.36 3.01 -17.08
C SER A 960 12.69 3.70 -17.29
N GLU A 961 12.68 5.01 -17.51
CA GLU A 961 13.88 5.80 -17.72
C GLU A 961 14.76 5.97 -16.47
N ILE A 962 14.27 5.60 -15.29
CA ILE A 962 15.11 5.52 -14.09
C ILE A 962 15.91 4.21 -14.08
N HIS A 963 15.40 3.13 -14.67
CA HIS A 963 16.17 1.89 -14.79
C HIS A 963 17.44 2.11 -15.63
N SER A 964 17.35 2.94 -16.66
CA SER A 964 18.46 3.32 -17.54
C SER A 964 19.34 4.41 -16.91
N GLN A 965 18.83 5.61 -16.69
CA GLN A 965 19.62 6.75 -16.19
C GLN A 965 20.12 6.56 -14.75
N GLY A 966 19.39 5.79 -13.93
CA GLY A 966 19.82 5.41 -12.59
C GLY A 966 21.06 4.52 -12.62
N LEU A 967 21.17 3.61 -13.60
CA LEU A 967 22.37 2.79 -13.77
C LEU A 967 23.55 3.61 -14.28
N GLU A 968 23.29 4.54 -15.20
CA GLU A 968 24.31 5.46 -15.72
C GLU A 968 25.00 6.20 -14.57
N VAL A 969 24.22 6.85 -13.70
CA VAL A 969 24.79 7.64 -12.59
C VAL A 969 25.48 6.77 -11.54
N LEU A 970 24.98 5.55 -11.27
CA LEU A 970 25.62 4.62 -10.32
C LEU A 970 26.96 4.08 -10.83
N LEU A 971 27.15 4.06 -12.16
CA LEU A 971 28.40 3.67 -12.81
C LEU A 971 29.29 4.86 -13.19
N ALA A 972 28.83 6.11 -13.01
CA ALA A 972 29.55 7.30 -13.48
C ALA A 972 30.97 7.42 -12.89
N ASP A 973 31.16 7.04 -11.62
CA ASP A 973 32.47 7.05 -10.94
C ASP A 973 33.40 5.87 -11.34
N ARG A 974 32.92 4.97 -12.23
CA ARG A 974 33.67 3.85 -12.81
C ARG A 974 33.88 4.01 -14.32
N MET A 975 33.21 4.93 -15.00
CA MET A 975 33.30 5.04 -16.46
C MET A 975 34.71 5.28 -16.98
N GLY A 976 35.55 6.08 -16.31
CA GLY A 976 36.96 6.21 -16.73
C GLY A 976 37.87 5.05 -16.32
N GLN A 977 37.33 4.01 -15.69
CA GLN A 977 37.99 2.70 -15.54
C GLN A 977 37.56 1.74 -16.64
N ILE A 978 36.32 1.87 -17.13
CA ILE A 978 35.76 1.13 -18.28
C ILE A 978 36.42 1.64 -19.56
N VAL A 979 36.37 2.95 -19.79
CA VAL A 979 37.07 3.65 -20.87
C VAL A 979 38.52 3.86 -20.45
N SER A 980 39.46 3.27 -21.16
CA SER A 980 40.88 3.33 -20.82
C SER A 980 41.66 4.24 -21.76
N LYS A 981 42.88 4.63 -21.37
CA LYS A 981 43.79 5.37 -22.25
C LYS A 981 44.13 4.59 -23.54
N GLU A 982 44.08 3.26 -23.49
CA GLU A 982 44.34 2.40 -24.64
C GLU A 982 43.16 2.32 -25.62
N THR A 983 41.97 2.78 -25.20
CA THR A 983 40.75 2.74 -26.01
C THR A 983 40.41 4.08 -26.68
N LEU A 984 41.22 5.13 -26.48
CA LEU A 984 41.04 6.46 -27.09
C LEU A 984 42.24 6.83 -27.98
N GLU A 985 41.99 7.35 -29.19
CA GLU A 985 43.05 7.58 -30.19
C GLU A 985 44.14 8.60 -29.77
N GLU A 986 43.82 9.62 -28.96
CA GLU A 986 44.72 10.77 -28.72
C GLU A 986 44.77 11.32 -27.27
N ALA A 987 44.55 10.50 -26.24
CA ALA A 987 44.61 11.00 -24.85
C ALA A 987 46.06 11.14 -24.32
N ASP A 988 46.53 12.35 -23.96
CA ASP A 988 47.71 12.53 -23.08
C ASP A 988 47.31 12.77 -21.61
N TYR A 989 46.26 12.07 -21.17
CA TYR A 989 45.75 12.14 -19.80
C TYR A 989 46.36 11.04 -18.92
N SER A 990 46.50 11.32 -17.62
CA SER A 990 46.66 10.26 -16.61
C SER A 990 45.33 9.53 -16.40
N ARG A 991 45.37 8.34 -15.79
CA ARG A 991 44.15 7.56 -15.50
C ARG A 991 43.20 8.29 -14.56
N GLU A 992 43.73 9.04 -13.60
CA GLU A 992 42.94 9.85 -12.66
C GLU A 992 42.24 11.01 -13.39
N GLU A 993 42.96 11.73 -14.26
CA GLU A 993 42.39 12.84 -15.04
C GLU A 993 41.33 12.37 -16.04
N LEU A 994 41.52 11.20 -16.68
CA LEU A 994 40.53 10.62 -17.58
C LEU A 994 39.26 10.22 -16.84
N ASN A 995 39.40 9.63 -15.65
CA ASN A 995 38.26 9.27 -14.82
C ASN A 995 37.48 10.48 -14.33
N GLU A 996 38.18 11.50 -13.82
CA GLU A 996 37.54 12.76 -13.43
C GLU A 996 36.81 13.41 -14.62
N ALA A 997 37.43 13.45 -15.80
CA ALA A 997 36.84 14.02 -17.00
C ALA A 997 35.56 13.30 -17.43
N ILE A 998 35.61 11.97 -17.56
CA ILE A 998 34.48 11.19 -18.06
C ILE A 998 33.33 11.20 -17.05
N THR A 999 33.61 11.05 -15.75
CA THR A 999 32.59 11.18 -14.70
C THR A 999 31.93 12.57 -14.75
N LEU A 1000 32.74 13.63 -14.88
CA LEU A 1000 32.23 15.00 -14.97
C LEU A 1000 31.34 15.20 -16.21
N MET A 1001 31.78 14.70 -17.37
CA MET A 1001 31.01 14.80 -18.61
C MET A 1001 29.71 14.01 -18.55
N GLN A 1002 29.73 12.78 -18.05
CA GLN A 1002 28.51 11.97 -17.95
C GLN A 1002 27.48 12.60 -17.00
N LEU A 1003 27.90 13.09 -15.83
CA LEU A 1003 26.99 13.79 -14.92
C LEU A 1003 26.50 15.11 -15.52
N TYR A 1004 27.34 15.80 -16.30
CA TYR A 1004 26.92 16.96 -17.07
C TYR A 1004 25.95 16.61 -18.19
N ASP A 1005 26.09 15.45 -18.85
CA ASP A 1005 25.18 15.03 -19.91
C ASP A 1005 23.77 14.80 -19.31
N VAL A 1006 23.68 14.06 -18.19
CA VAL A 1006 22.41 13.84 -17.46
C VAL A 1006 21.82 15.16 -16.94
N ALA A 1007 22.62 15.99 -16.24
CA ALA A 1007 22.13 17.25 -15.66
C ALA A 1007 21.86 18.33 -16.73
N GLY A 1008 22.70 18.40 -17.75
CA GLY A 1008 22.60 19.35 -18.86
C GLY A 1008 21.37 19.09 -19.73
N ALA A 1009 21.01 17.82 -19.92
CA ALA A 1009 19.81 17.40 -20.62
C ALA A 1009 18.54 18.00 -20.01
N LEU A 1010 18.47 18.25 -18.69
CA LEU A 1010 17.29 18.81 -18.00
C LEU A 1010 16.72 20.06 -18.71
N THR A 1011 17.59 20.95 -19.18
CA THR A 1011 17.14 22.19 -19.86
C THR A 1011 16.67 21.97 -21.29
N GLN A 1012 17.32 21.05 -22.01
CA GLN A 1012 16.95 20.69 -23.39
C GLN A 1012 15.64 19.89 -23.40
N VAL A 1013 15.52 18.94 -22.47
CA VAL A 1013 14.33 18.11 -22.31
C VAL A 1013 13.13 18.97 -21.92
N ALA A 1014 13.27 19.81 -20.89
CA ALA A 1014 12.19 20.72 -20.48
C ALA A 1014 11.81 21.75 -21.57
N LEU A 1015 12.75 22.13 -22.45
CA LEU A 1015 12.48 22.96 -23.61
C LEU A 1015 11.63 22.23 -24.65
N ILE A 1016 12.03 21.02 -25.02
CA ILE A 1016 11.32 20.20 -26.03
C ILE A 1016 9.92 19.84 -25.53
N SER A 1017 9.78 19.41 -24.28
CA SER A 1017 8.47 19.10 -23.69
C SER A 1017 7.56 20.33 -23.59
N ASP A 1018 8.06 21.50 -23.18
CA ASP A 1018 7.26 22.73 -23.12
C ASP A 1018 6.85 23.23 -24.52
N PHE A 1019 7.71 23.02 -25.52
CA PHE A 1019 7.40 23.28 -26.91
C PHE A 1019 6.29 22.36 -27.42
N GLU A 1020 6.45 21.05 -27.26
CA GLU A 1020 5.52 20.04 -27.75
C GLU A 1020 4.11 20.21 -27.12
N ILE A 1021 4.03 20.44 -25.80
CA ILE A 1021 2.75 20.69 -25.13
C ILE A 1021 2.06 21.93 -25.73
N GLN A 1022 2.80 23.01 -25.98
CA GLN A 1022 2.23 24.23 -26.57
C GLN A 1022 1.82 24.04 -28.04
N VAL A 1023 2.43 23.11 -28.77
CA VAL A 1023 2.01 22.71 -30.11
C VAL A 1023 0.69 21.95 -30.04
N TYR A 1024 0.56 20.95 -29.17
CA TYR A 1024 -0.70 20.21 -29.05
C TYR A 1024 -1.85 21.06 -28.50
N GLU A 1025 -1.58 22.03 -27.63
CA GLU A 1025 -2.58 23.02 -27.18
C GLU A 1025 -3.02 24.00 -28.29
N ASN A 1026 -2.28 24.08 -29.39
CA ASN A 1026 -2.61 24.91 -30.55
C ASN A 1026 -2.32 24.16 -31.87
N PRO A 1027 -3.17 23.18 -32.25
CA PRO A 1027 -2.94 22.28 -33.39
C PRO A 1027 -2.82 22.99 -34.75
N GLU A 1028 -3.33 24.22 -34.87
CA GLU A 1028 -3.33 25.00 -36.11
C GLU A 1028 -2.08 25.88 -36.26
N MET A 1029 -1.05 25.67 -35.43
CA MET A 1029 0.18 26.44 -35.47
C MET A 1029 0.97 26.18 -36.76
N SER A 1030 1.39 27.24 -37.45
CA SER A 1030 2.23 27.10 -38.64
C SER A 1030 3.70 26.82 -38.30
N LEU A 1031 4.47 26.23 -39.22
CA LEU A 1031 5.91 25.99 -39.03
C LEU A 1031 6.71 27.26 -38.68
N GLU A 1032 6.30 28.42 -39.22
CA GLU A 1032 6.95 29.70 -38.87
C GLU A 1032 6.65 30.12 -37.43
N GLU A 1033 5.44 29.86 -36.94
CA GLU A 1033 5.06 30.10 -35.54
C GLU A 1033 5.76 29.14 -34.60
N MET A 1034 5.86 27.86 -34.96
CA MET A 1034 6.63 26.84 -34.22
C MET A 1034 8.10 27.24 -34.10
N ALA A 1035 8.73 27.64 -35.21
CA ALA A 1035 10.13 28.06 -35.20
C ALA A 1035 10.39 29.29 -34.32
N LYS A 1036 9.43 30.22 -34.25
CA LYS A 1036 9.49 31.39 -33.34
C LYS A 1036 9.21 30.98 -31.90
N LEU A 1037 8.28 30.06 -31.67
CA LEU A 1037 7.97 29.54 -30.34
C LEU A 1037 9.21 28.87 -29.76
N TYR A 1038 9.83 27.94 -30.49
CA TYR A 1038 11.03 27.22 -30.06
C TYR A 1038 12.17 28.18 -29.74
N TYR A 1039 12.42 29.19 -30.59
CA TYR A 1039 13.38 30.27 -30.30
C TYR A 1039 13.05 31.01 -29.00
N ASN A 1040 11.80 31.44 -28.79
CA ASN A 1040 11.43 32.17 -27.58
C ASN A 1040 11.51 31.33 -26.31
N LEU A 1041 11.28 30.01 -26.40
CA LEU A 1041 11.42 29.08 -25.29
C LEU A 1041 12.90 28.82 -24.98
N SER A 1042 13.73 28.59 -25.98
CA SER A 1042 15.17 28.31 -25.81
C SER A 1042 15.87 29.38 -24.95
N ALA A 1043 15.56 30.65 -25.19
CA ALA A 1043 16.10 31.77 -24.40
C ALA A 1043 15.69 31.75 -22.91
N LYS A 1044 14.53 31.17 -22.58
CA LYS A 1044 14.08 31.01 -21.18
C LYS A 1044 14.79 29.86 -20.47
N TYR A 1045 15.32 28.90 -21.22
CA TYR A 1045 16.08 27.75 -20.70
C TYR A 1045 17.60 27.97 -20.79
N GLY A 1046 18.05 29.21 -21.02
CA GLY A 1046 19.46 29.59 -20.97
C GLY A 1046 20.23 29.43 -22.28
N PHE A 1047 19.54 29.20 -23.41
CA PHE A 1047 20.18 29.13 -24.73
C PHE A 1047 20.15 30.49 -25.43
N TYR A 1048 21.32 31.04 -25.75
CA TYR A 1048 21.46 32.36 -26.38
C TYR A 1048 22.15 32.26 -27.74
N TYR A 1049 21.56 32.91 -28.75
CA TYR A 1049 22.02 32.86 -30.14
C TYR A 1049 22.50 34.22 -30.62
N VAL A 1050 23.31 34.23 -31.69
CA VAL A 1050 23.76 35.48 -32.33
C VAL A 1050 22.58 36.31 -32.84
N SER A 1051 22.71 37.65 -32.77
CA SER A 1051 21.57 38.59 -32.90
C SER A 1051 20.77 38.53 -34.21
N GLN A 1052 21.30 37.90 -35.26
CA GLN A 1052 20.62 37.68 -36.53
C GLN A 1052 19.63 36.51 -36.53
N ILE A 1053 19.70 35.62 -35.54
CA ILE A 1053 18.77 34.49 -35.39
C ILE A 1053 17.52 34.96 -34.65
N THR A 1054 16.36 34.78 -35.28
CA THR A 1054 15.04 35.14 -34.72
C THR A 1054 14.05 33.97 -34.71
N SER A 1055 14.48 32.80 -35.21
CA SER A 1055 13.69 31.57 -35.34
C SER A 1055 14.67 30.40 -35.36
N LEU A 1056 14.24 29.25 -34.82
CA LEU A 1056 15.02 28.02 -34.75
C LEU A 1056 14.25 26.88 -35.42
N TYR A 1057 14.97 26.01 -36.12
CA TYR A 1057 14.39 24.93 -36.93
C TYR A 1057 14.92 23.54 -36.54
N ASP A 1058 15.86 23.47 -35.61
CA ASP A 1058 16.52 22.24 -35.11
C ASP A 1058 15.59 21.33 -34.30
N TRP A 1059 14.43 21.81 -33.85
CA TRP A 1059 13.41 20.95 -33.23
C TRP A 1059 12.96 19.82 -34.16
N SER A 1060 13.00 20.00 -35.48
CA SER A 1060 12.61 18.96 -36.44
C SER A 1060 13.62 17.80 -36.52
N GLU A 1061 14.79 17.94 -35.91
CA GLU A 1061 15.80 16.87 -35.83
C GLU A 1061 15.51 15.87 -34.70
N VAL A 1062 14.56 16.17 -33.81
CA VAL A 1062 14.26 15.33 -32.62
C VAL A 1062 13.30 14.18 -33.01
N PRO A 1063 13.77 12.92 -33.11
CA PRO A 1063 12.93 11.82 -33.62
C PRO A 1063 11.75 11.50 -32.72
N HIS A 1064 11.89 11.75 -31.41
CA HIS A 1064 10.87 11.46 -30.42
C HIS A 1064 9.56 12.25 -30.64
N LEU A 1065 9.62 13.47 -31.18
CA LEU A 1065 8.41 14.24 -31.52
C LEU A 1065 7.53 13.49 -32.55
N TYR A 1066 8.17 12.70 -33.42
CA TYR A 1066 7.53 11.93 -34.48
C TYR A 1066 7.14 10.53 -33.99
N ASN A 1067 8.03 9.84 -33.28
CA ASN A 1067 7.86 8.43 -32.93
C ASN A 1067 7.10 8.22 -31.61
N SER A 1068 7.36 9.06 -30.61
CA SER A 1068 6.91 8.87 -29.22
C SER A 1068 6.48 10.23 -28.62
N PRO A 1069 5.30 10.76 -29.02
CA PRO A 1069 4.85 12.08 -28.62
C PRO A 1069 4.64 12.20 -27.11
N CYS A 1070 4.97 13.35 -26.51
CA CYS A 1070 4.86 13.58 -25.06
C CYS A 1070 5.72 12.65 -24.18
N TYR A 1071 6.65 11.91 -24.78
CA TYR A 1071 7.62 11.05 -24.08
C TYR A 1071 8.74 11.84 -23.43
N TYR A 1072 9.18 12.94 -24.05
CA TYR A 1072 10.44 13.59 -23.67
C TYR A 1072 10.49 14.01 -22.20
N ILE A 1073 9.35 14.36 -21.59
CA ILE A 1073 9.30 14.71 -20.16
C ILE A 1073 9.75 13.56 -19.24
N SER A 1074 9.64 12.31 -19.67
CA SER A 1074 10.14 11.13 -18.95
C SER A 1074 11.61 11.28 -18.63
N TYR A 1075 12.43 11.70 -19.60
CA TYR A 1075 13.86 11.99 -19.38
C TYR A 1075 14.10 13.14 -18.39
N LEU A 1076 13.13 14.05 -18.19
CA LEU A 1076 13.27 15.14 -17.21
C LEU A 1076 13.03 14.63 -15.80
N THR A 1077 11.94 13.88 -15.60
CA THR A 1077 11.57 13.33 -14.29
C THR A 1077 12.58 12.27 -13.86
N SER A 1078 12.95 11.35 -14.76
CA SER A 1078 13.93 10.31 -14.49
C SER A 1078 15.33 10.86 -14.23
N ALA A 1079 15.77 11.90 -14.95
CA ALA A 1079 17.10 12.47 -14.74
C ALA A 1079 17.19 13.14 -13.37
N LEU A 1080 16.15 13.85 -12.93
CA LEU A 1080 16.11 14.43 -11.58
C LEU A 1080 16.16 13.33 -10.51
N SER A 1081 15.36 12.27 -10.65
CA SER A 1081 15.38 11.13 -9.71
C SER A 1081 16.70 10.37 -9.72
N SER A 1082 17.34 10.23 -10.89
CA SER A 1082 18.64 9.58 -11.03
C SER A 1082 19.74 10.45 -10.41
N LEU A 1083 19.70 11.77 -10.60
CA LEU A 1083 20.61 12.67 -9.91
C LEU A 1083 20.39 12.64 -8.39
N ASP A 1084 19.16 12.49 -7.91
CA ASP A 1084 18.90 12.28 -6.49
C ASP A 1084 19.55 10.99 -5.97
N LEU A 1085 19.40 9.88 -6.71
CA LEU A 1085 20.11 8.62 -6.44
C LEU A 1085 21.64 8.80 -6.42
N PHE A 1086 22.17 9.62 -7.31
CA PHE A 1086 23.60 9.98 -7.31
C PHE A 1086 23.99 10.75 -6.05
N THR A 1087 23.18 11.72 -5.61
CA THR A 1087 23.44 12.45 -4.35
C THR A 1087 23.45 11.51 -3.15
N LEU A 1088 22.49 10.58 -3.08
CA LEU A 1088 22.45 9.53 -2.06
C LEU A 1088 23.71 8.66 -2.10
N SER A 1089 24.19 8.31 -3.30
CA SER A 1089 25.40 7.49 -3.45
C SER A 1089 26.67 8.15 -2.91
N GLY A 1090 26.69 9.50 -2.85
CA GLY A 1090 27.76 10.28 -2.24
C GLY A 1090 27.78 10.20 -0.71
N GLU A 1091 26.62 9.97 -0.10
CA GLU A 1091 26.46 9.80 1.35
C GLU A 1091 26.62 8.32 1.75
N ASP A 1092 25.88 7.44 1.07
CA ASP A 1092 25.90 5.99 1.23
C ASP A 1092 25.66 5.28 -0.11
N ARG A 1093 26.74 4.75 -0.70
CA ARG A 1093 26.67 4.01 -1.96
C ARG A 1093 25.88 2.72 -1.86
N HIS A 1094 25.90 2.05 -0.71
CA HIS A 1094 25.14 0.80 -0.56
C HIS A 1094 23.65 1.08 -0.57
N ALA A 1095 23.20 2.07 0.21
CA ALA A 1095 21.81 2.51 0.21
C ALA A 1095 21.34 2.91 -1.20
N ALA A 1096 22.11 3.71 -1.93
CA ALA A 1096 21.77 4.09 -3.30
C ALA A 1096 21.63 2.88 -4.25
N VAL A 1097 22.50 1.89 -4.15
CA VAL A 1097 22.38 0.66 -4.94
C VAL A 1097 21.13 -0.12 -4.56
N GLU A 1098 20.84 -0.29 -3.26
CA GLU A 1098 19.63 -0.97 -2.82
C GLU A 1098 18.36 -0.25 -3.30
N THR A 1099 18.30 1.08 -3.19
CA THR A 1099 17.20 1.92 -3.71
C THR A 1099 16.97 1.67 -5.20
N TYR A 1100 18.04 1.67 -6.01
CA TYR A 1100 17.94 1.41 -7.44
C TYR A 1100 17.46 -0.02 -7.73
N MET A 1101 18.06 -1.02 -7.09
CA MET A 1101 17.68 -2.41 -7.30
C MET A 1101 16.23 -2.67 -6.88
N GLU A 1102 15.76 -2.08 -5.78
CA GLU A 1102 14.37 -2.18 -5.35
C GLU A 1102 13.43 -1.47 -6.34
N LEU A 1103 13.80 -0.28 -6.84
CA LEU A 1103 13.03 0.43 -7.87
C LEU A 1103 12.84 -0.41 -9.14
N THR A 1104 13.88 -1.12 -9.60
CA THR A 1104 13.80 -1.99 -10.79
C THR A 1104 12.89 -3.22 -10.61
N THR A 1105 12.46 -3.51 -9.38
CA THR A 1105 11.52 -4.62 -9.09
C THR A 1105 10.06 -4.17 -9.13
N LEU A 1106 9.80 -2.85 -9.23
CA LEU A 1106 8.46 -2.31 -9.24
C LEU A 1106 7.70 -2.74 -10.51
N PRO A 1107 6.44 -3.17 -10.37
CA PRO A 1107 5.59 -3.44 -11.52
C PRO A 1107 5.40 -2.22 -12.43
N SER A 1108 5.22 -2.45 -13.73
CA SER A 1108 5.08 -1.39 -14.75
C SER A 1108 3.81 -0.54 -14.62
N TYR A 1109 2.81 -1.07 -13.92
CA TYR A 1109 1.58 -0.35 -13.62
C TYR A 1109 1.70 0.55 -12.38
N VAL A 1110 2.79 0.46 -11.60
CA VAL A 1110 3.04 1.37 -10.49
C VAL A 1110 3.30 2.77 -11.05
N PRO A 1111 2.51 3.79 -10.71
CA PRO A 1111 2.73 5.14 -11.21
C PRO A 1111 4.04 5.77 -10.68
N TYR A 1112 4.59 6.73 -11.42
CA TYR A 1112 5.93 7.28 -11.17
C TYR A 1112 6.09 7.89 -9.77
N CYS A 1113 5.23 8.82 -9.36
CA CYS A 1113 5.41 9.50 -8.07
C CYS A 1113 5.28 8.49 -6.91
N SER A 1114 4.34 7.56 -7.04
CA SER A 1114 4.13 6.46 -6.08
C SER A 1114 5.35 5.53 -5.99
N GLY A 1115 5.98 5.23 -7.12
CA GLY A 1115 7.21 4.44 -7.19
C GLY A 1115 8.38 5.12 -6.47
N ILE A 1116 8.59 6.41 -6.74
CA ILE A 1116 9.65 7.22 -6.12
C ILE A 1116 9.45 7.35 -4.61
N GLU A 1117 8.23 7.62 -4.16
CA GLU A 1117 7.91 7.69 -2.73
C GLU A 1117 8.18 6.34 -2.03
N SER A 1118 7.91 5.22 -2.69
CA SER A 1118 8.05 3.89 -2.08
C SER A 1118 9.49 3.49 -1.77
N VAL A 1119 10.45 4.00 -2.55
CA VAL A 1119 11.90 3.76 -2.34
C VAL A 1119 12.61 4.93 -1.62
N GLY A 1120 11.86 5.94 -1.18
CA GLY A 1120 12.38 7.04 -0.36
C GLY A 1120 13.17 8.12 -1.10
N LEU A 1121 13.06 8.19 -2.43
CA LEU A 1121 13.62 9.29 -3.23
C LEU A 1121 12.75 10.55 -3.09
N ARG A 1122 13.34 11.74 -3.33
CA ARG A 1122 12.64 13.02 -3.20
C ARG A 1122 11.65 13.23 -4.34
N ASP A 1123 10.48 13.79 -4.02
CA ASP A 1123 9.47 14.18 -5.01
C ASP A 1123 9.95 15.38 -5.84
N VAL A 1124 10.23 15.14 -7.12
CA VAL A 1124 10.74 16.16 -8.05
C VAL A 1124 9.71 17.26 -8.37
N PHE A 1125 8.43 17.05 -8.07
CA PHE A 1125 7.39 18.07 -8.21
C PHE A 1125 7.27 18.96 -6.96
N GLU A 1126 7.92 18.61 -5.84
CA GLU A 1126 7.98 19.46 -4.67
C GLU A 1126 8.87 20.69 -4.94
N LYS A 1127 8.35 21.86 -4.58
CA LYS A 1127 9.01 23.13 -4.85
C LYS A 1127 10.38 23.24 -4.17
N GLY A 1128 11.41 23.56 -4.94
CA GLY A 1128 12.80 23.67 -4.49
C GLY A 1128 13.62 22.39 -4.72
N VAL A 1129 12.99 21.22 -4.68
CA VAL A 1129 13.68 19.92 -4.77
C VAL A 1129 14.53 19.78 -6.05
N PRO A 1130 14.05 20.10 -7.26
CA PRO A 1130 14.89 20.04 -8.46
C PRO A 1130 16.15 20.91 -8.39
N GLY A 1131 16.05 22.09 -7.77
CA GLY A 1131 17.19 22.99 -7.60
C GLY A 1131 18.19 22.45 -6.58
N ASP A 1132 17.71 21.89 -5.48
CA ASP A 1132 18.53 21.28 -4.44
C ASP A 1132 19.32 20.08 -5.00
N ILE A 1133 18.65 19.15 -5.70
CA ILE A 1133 19.29 17.98 -6.35
C ILE A 1133 20.43 18.40 -7.28
N VAL A 1134 20.19 19.34 -8.18
CA VAL A 1134 21.20 19.76 -9.17
C VAL A 1134 22.33 20.53 -8.49
N THR A 1135 22.05 21.30 -7.44
CA THR A 1135 23.07 22.00 -6.66
C THR A 1135 23.98 21.02 -5.92
N GLU A 1136 23.39 20.03 -5.22
CA GLU A 1136 24.12 18.98 -4.52
C GLU A 1136 24.98 18.15 -5.49
N THR A 1137 24.43 17.82 -6.66
CA THR A 1137 25.18 17.16 -7.75
C THR A 1137 26.39 17.99 -8.19
N ALA A 1138 26.20 19.30 -8.42
CA ALA A 1138 27.29 20.20 -8.78
C ALA A 1138 28.38 20.25 -7.69
N GLU A 1139 27.98 20.31 -6.42
CA GLU A 1139 28.91 20.30 -5.29
C GLU A 1139 29.72 18.99 -5.22
N MET A 1140 29.09 17.84 -5.49
CA MET A 1140 29.78 16.54 -5.59
C MET A 1140 30.77 16.49 -6.76
N MET A 1141 30.48 17.18 -7.86
CA MET A 1141 31.40 17.39 -8.99
C MET A 1141 32.52 18.40 -8.68
N GLY A 1142 32.52 19.02 -7.49
CA GLY A 1142 33.49 20.04 -7.09
C GLY A 1142 33.18 21.45 -7.63
N ILE A 1143 31.97 21.67 -8.14
CA ILE A 1143 31.49 22.92 -8.71
C ILE A 1143 30.59 23.60 -7.67
N TYR A 1144 31.09 24.66 -7.02
CA TYR A 1144 30.33 25.41 -6.03
C TYR A 1144 29.58 26.57 -6.69
N ALA A 1145 28.27 26.41 -6.88
CA ALA A 1145 27.39 27.43 -7.44
C ALA A 1145 27.40 28.75 -6.63
N HIS A 1146 27.19 29.89 -7.27
CA HIS A 1146 27.35 31.24 -6.68
C HIS A 1146 26.06 32.03 -6.40
#